data_AF-A0A2V7R5M0-F1
#
_entry.id   AF-A0A2V7R5M0-F1
#
_cell.length_a   1.000
_cell.length_b   1.000
_cell.length_c   1.000
_cell.angle_alpha   90.00
_cell.angle_beta   90.00
_cell.angle_gamma   90.00
#
_symmetry.space_group_name_H-M   'P 1'
#
loop_
_entity.id
_entity.type
_entity.pdbx_description
1 polymer ?
#
loop_
_entity_poly.entity_id
_entity_poly.type
_entity_poly.pdbx_seq_one_letter_code
_entity_poly.pdbx_strand_id
1 'polypeptide(L)'
;MILRWDAPDAATLRRALADLPHPASRLRSTNFRDVYFDTSDGDLRTRGARCRLRFTAGGARSLTLWQPDGTHIEERVREVDAVAALNGTSPPAIRLRALLDPTRLVTWIERDVDRTCRTLRLPLIAVPLCDVVVDGIVLRRGEVVATLTELSVHPRPWGQGAAGRVARALEAAVPLRPAGNDPLQRALRALDAVEAEGIGRELRGEREVALVAVEHGRVGLCRSGAELRLPVHRGSGEAACRAALRELLGSGEGQLRLLGVVPRSGDRVPLEVWTARRLHRHSSNGETLQWFTPADLVARVGSPMLRDPGTLAALTVAARSPLVPEWSGAPFGDVTEADDAQAPDAIAHDSRVTLTELRVATLPDQAKDPARLAPEQYLNAELSWLEFNARVLELAEDSRTPLAARLRFLSIFSTNLDQFVMTQIGALKQLVAVGRNVAAADDGGLKPQATLDAFAVRLGPLLARQYRTFRTLAPALSIVRWADLADDERTQLRARCADEILPFVSPKALTRAPGHPFPVVGDRRLALLVALRDQPGAGPLHYAIVELSPELPRFIAVSPDGNQIATEDLVRANLDLLYPGRVISSAHAFRLTRSGDLQLDEATTANFLQAIEEELVRRQSRPVLRIEFESGTPQALQDLLQRELRFEESERESTLSAADVYVSDGAVDLGGLREIAAAASLPDYPAFVPAQRFESQRSVAEQLDQRDVLVHHPHDSFPGSFERFIIEAAEDPSVQAIKLTLYRPGGPSTIANALRGAALAGKDVSVVVELKARFDEARNIAWARSLERDGIHVVTGLVSLKTHAKLALIVRRTADGRVHRHAHVGSGNYNPDTALAYTDVGLFTADPRITADVHALFNELTGSSHAPRPQLRHLLVAPTTLLQRLLALIERETEQARAGRPAHIRAKLNALSDSTVIQALYRASQAGVAVDLVVRGICTLRPGVPGLSERIRVVSILGRFLEHARIYHFGHGGEEEYYIGSADWRPRNLRRRVEVVAPVFDPTARRTLDRILTQELNTPTAWLLRPDGGYDRLQG
;
A
#
# COMPACT_ATOMS: atom_id res chain seq x y z
N MET A 1 -6.09 -43.30 25.29
CA MET A 1 -5.54 -43.18 23.93
C MET A 1 -6.45 -42.29 23.12
N ILE A 2 -5.92 -41.26 22.44
CA ILE A 2 -6.72 -40.41 21.54
C ILE A 2 -6.90 -41.18 20.23
N LEU A 3 -8.13 -41.25 19.72
CA LEU A 3 -8.42 -41.87 18.43
C LEU A 3 -8.46 -40.76 17.36
N ARG A 4 -7.83 -40.99 16.20
CA ARG A 4 -7.66 -39.97 15.14
C ARG A 4 -7.85 -40.55 13.75
N TRP A 5 -8.51 -39.79 12.88
CA TRP A 5 -8.76 -40.14 11.50
C TRP A 5 -8.59 -38.94 10.56
N ASP A 6 -8.13 -39.22 9.34
CA ASP A 6 -8.24 -38.34 8.18
C ASP A 6 -9.65 -38.47 7.59
N ALA A 7 -10.20 -37.36 7.13
CA ALA A 7 -11.52 -37.30 6.53
C ALA A 7 -11.53 -36.48 5.23
N PRO A 8 -12.44 -36.80 4.29
CA PRO A 8 -12.46 -36.15 2.98
C PRO A 8 -13.07 -34.75 2.99
N ASP A 9 -13.99 -34.44 3.91
CA ASP A 9 -14.72 -33.17 3.92
C ASP A 9 -15.05 -32.68 5.34
N ALA A 10 -14.66 -31.44 5.64
CA ALA A 10 -14.91 -30.77 6.92
C ALA A 10 -16.40 -30.42 7.13
N ALA A 11 -17.16 -30.12 6.08
CA ALA A 11 -18.58 -29.77 6.20
C ALA A 11 -19.41 -30.99 6.63
N THR A 12 -19.12 -32.16 6.05
CA THR A 12 -19.73 -33.44 6.42
C THR A 12 -19.40 -33.84 7.86
N LEU A 13 -18.16 -33.64 8.29
CA LEU A 13 -17.78 -33.89 9.69
C LEU A 13 -18.46 -32.96 10.69
N ARG A 14 -18.63 -31.68 10.36
CA ARG A 14 -19.34 -30.73 11.23
C ARG A 14 -20.82 -31.10 11.39
N ARG A 15 -21.46 -31.61 10.33
CA ARG A 15 -22.82 -32.17 10.41
C ARG A 15 -22.87 -33.40 11.32
N ALA A 16 -21.97 -34.36 11.10
CA ALA A 16 -21.88 -35.54 11.96
C ALA A 16 -21.64 -35.18 13.44
N LEU A 17 -20.87 -34.11 13.71
CA LEU A 17 -20.64 -33.57 15.05
C LEU A 17 -21.90 -32.92 15.67
N ALA A 18 -22.75 -32.30 14.85
CA ALA A 18 -24.04 -31.74 15.26
C ALA A 18 -25.07 -32.83 15.59
N ASP A 19 -24.97 -33.99 14.95
CA ASP A 19 -25.92 -35.10 15.10
C ASP A 19 -25.56 -36.11 16.21
N LEU A 20 -24.47 -35.88 16.95
CA LEU A 20 -24.06 -36.76 18.06
C LEU A 20 -25.11 -36.80 19.20
N PRO A 21 -25.34 -37.98 19.82
CA PRO A 21 -26.41 -38.19 20.79
C PRO A 21 -26.29 -37.33 22.06
N HIS A 22 -27.43 -36.89 22.58
CA HIS A 22 -27.54 -36.05 23.77
C HIS A 22 -27.40 -36.84 25.10
N PRO A 23 -26.83 -36.22 26.16
CA PRO A 23 -26.48 -34.80 26.26
C PRO A 23 -25.05 -34.46 25.82
N ALA A 24 -24.93 -33.42 25.00
CA ALA A 24 -23.67 -32.86 24.54
C ALA A 24 -23.60 -31.35 24.84
N SER A 25 -22.40 -30.79 24.98
CA SER A 25 -22.21 -29.34 25.07
C SER A 25 -22.65 -28.64 23.78
N ARG A 26 -22.84 -27.32 23.85
CA ARG A 26 -22.82 -26.48 22.64
C ARG A 26 -21.49 -26.67 21.91
N LEU A 27 -21.54 -26.58 20.59
CA LEU A 27 -20.36 -26.55 19.73
C LEU A 27 -19.49 -25.35 20.10
N ARG A 28 -18.17 -25.57 20.16
CA ARG A 28 -17.18 -24.52 20.40
C ARG A 28 -16.21 -24.51 19.24
N SER A 29 -16.02 -23.35 18.62
CA SER A 29 -15.03 -23.15 17.58
C SER A 29 -13.85 -22.35 18.13
N THR A 30 -12.65 -22.77 17.78
CA THR A 30 -11.39 -22.13 18.16
C THR A 30 -10.43 -22.22 16.99
N ASN A 31 -9.65 -21.18 16.74
CA ASN A 31 -8.61 -21.16 15.73
C ASN A 31 -7.24 -20.87 16.35
N PHE A 32 -6.23 -21.54 15.83
CA PHE A 32 -4.84 -21.31 16.23
C PHE A 32 -3.90 -21.62 15.07
N ARG A 33 -2.73 -20.97 15.07
CA ARG A 33 -1.65 -21.17 14.12
C ARG A 33 -0.45 -21.75 14.85
N ASP A 34 0.06 -22.88 14.38
CA ASP A 34 1.33 -23.46 14.80
C ASP A 34 2.41 -23.13 13.74
N VAL A 35 3.48 -22.45 14.14
CA VAL A 35 4.64 -22.17 13.29
C VAL A 35 5.83 -22.98 13.80
N TYR A 36 6.34 -23.87 12.96
CA TYR A 36 7.51 -24.69 13.23
C TYR A 36 8.75 -24.03 12.62
N PHE A 37 9.85 -24.02 13.38
CA PHE A 37 11.12 -23.40 12.97
C PHE A 37 12.20 -24.46 12.82
N ASP A 38 13.09 -24.24 11.85
CA ASP A 38 14.34 -24.97 11.66
C ASP A 38 15.34 -24.09 10.91
N THR A 39 16.60 -24.48 10.81
CA THR A 39 17.55 -23.82 9.90
C THR A 39 17.28 -24.27 8.45
N SER A 40 17.80 -23.53 7.47
CA SER A 40 17.73 -23.95 6.05
C SER A 40 18.25 -25.38 5.84
N ASP A 41 19.29 -25.73 6.59
CA ASP A 41 19.98 -27.03 6.50
C ASP A 41 19.29 -28.11 7.35
N GLY A 42 18.43 -27.72 8.31
CA GLY A 42 17.73 -28.66 9.18
C GLY A 42 18.49 -29.07 10.42
N ASP A 43 19.17 -28.14 11.06
CA ASP A 43 20.01 -28.45 12.20
C ASP A 43 19.19 -28.95 13.41
N LEU A 44 17.96 -28.45 13.62
CA LEU A 44 17.12 -28.92 14.74
C LEU A 44 16.66 -30.35 14.51
N ARG A 45 16.12 -30.66 13.31
CA ARG A 45 15.68 -32.02 12.98
C ARG A 45 16.83 -33.02 13.06
N THR A 46 18.02 -32.66 12.58
CA THR A 46 19.21 -33.54 12.62
C THR A 46 19.64 -33.84 14.06
N ARG A 47 19.44 -32.89 14.97
CA ARG A 47 19.73 -33.05 16.40
C ARG A 47 18.60 -33.72 17.18
N GLY A 48 17.49 -34.10 16.55
CA GLY A 48 16.31 -34.66 17.23
C GLY A 48 15.52 -33.64 18.05
N ALA A 49 15.72 -32.33 17.82
CA ALA A 49 15.00 -31.26 18.48
C ALA A 49 13.88 -30.69 17.59
N ARG A 50 12.88 -30.03 18.19
CA ARG A 50 11.79 -29.36 17.47
C ARG A 50 11.42 -28.06 18.15
N CYS A 51 11.21 -26.99 17.38
CA CYS A 51 10.75 -25.70 17.89
C CYS A 51 9.42 -25.32 17.27
N ARG A 52 8.46 -24.86 18.08
CA ARG A 52 7.13 -24.40 17.63
C ARG A 52 6.69 -23.16 18.41
N LEU A 53 6.19 -22.15 17.69
CA LEU A 53 5.45 -21.03 18.26
C LEU A 53 3.97 -21.14 17.88
N ARG A 54 3.07 -21.15 18.87
CA ARG A 54 1.62 -21.19 18.67
C ARG A 54 1.01 -19.81 18.87
N PHE A 55 0.08 -19.42 18.00
CA PHE A 55 -0.74 -18.21 18.08
C PHE A 55 -2.22 -18.59 18.21
N THR A 56 -2.96 -17.89 19.07
CA THR A 56 -4.41 -18.09 19.26
C THR A 56 -5.18 -16.81 18.93
N ALA A 57 -6.47 -16.91 18.56
CA ALA A 57 -7.30 -15.73 18.28
C ALA A 57 -7.39 -14.71 19.44
N GLY A 58 -7.28 -15.16 20.69
CA GLY A 58 -7.26 -14.27 21.86
C GLY A 58 -5.94 -13.52 22.06
N GLY A 59 -5.00 -13.59 21.10
CA GLY A 59 -3.69 -12.94 21.18
C GLY A 59 -2.67 -13.64 22.10
N ALA A 60 -3.00 -14.82 22.65
CA ALA A 60 -2.06 -15.61 23.43
C ALA A 60 -1.07 -16.33 22.52
N ARG A 61 0.21 -16.38 22.94
CA ARG A 61 1.30 -17.04 22.23
C ARG A 61 2.04 -18.01 23.15
N SER A 62 2.36 -19.22 22.69
CA SER A 62 3.20 -20.16 23.45
C SER A 62 4.35 -20.71 22.61
N LEU A 63 5.56 -20.66 23.17
CA LEU A 63 6.77 -21.23 22.58
C LEU A 63 6.98 -22.62 23.17
N THR A 64 7.21 -23.61 22.32
CA THR A 64 7.48 -25.00 22.72
C THR A 64 8.76 -25.50 22.08
N LEU A 65 9.65 -26.04 22.90
CA LEU A 65 10.87 -26.72 22.46
C LEU A 65 10.80 -28.18 22.90
N TRP A 66 10.84 -29.11 21.94
CA TRP A 66 11.11 -30.53 22.21
C TRP A 66 12.61 -30.79 22.11
N GLN A 67 13.14 -31.50 23.09
CA GLN A 67 14.55 -31.81 23.22
C GLN A 67 14.85 -33.21 22.65
N PRO A 68 16.13 -33.50 22.32
CA PRO A 68 16.54 -34.78 21.76
C PRO A 68 16.24 -35.99 22.67
N ASP A 69 16.16 -35.77 23.99
CA ASP A 69 15.82 -36.78 24.99
C ASP A 69 14.32 -37.11 25.07
N GLY A 70 13.50 -36.48 24.22
CA GLY A 70 12.05 -36.66 24.17
C GLY A 70 11.26 -35.79 25.15
N THR A 71 11.93 -35.00 26.00
CA THR A 71 11.26 -34.02 26.87
C THR A 71 10.85 -32.78 26.09
N HIS A 72 9.91 -32.00 26.63
CA HIS A 72 9.55 -30.70 26.04
C HIS A 72 9.28 -29.65 27.11
N ILE A 73 9.54 -28.40 26.74
CA ILE A 73 9.28 -27.22 27.57
C ILE A 73 8.36 -26.31 26.78
N GLU A 74 7.22 -25.93 27.37
CA GLU A 74 6.27 -24.98 26.78
C GLU A 74 6.03 -23.81 27.73
N GLU A 75 6.06 -22.59 27.21
CA GLU A 75 5.80 -21.38 27.98
C GLU A 75 5.07 -20.31 27.16
N ARG A 76 4.25 -19.51 27.84
CA ARG A 76 3.56 -18.37 27.24
C ARG A 76 4.51 -17.18 27.06
N VAL A 77 4.63 -16.66 25.85
CA VAL A 77 5.51 -15.54 25.50
C VAL A 77 4.71 -14.25 25.30
N ARG A 78 5.30 -13.10 25.66
CA ARG A 78 4.65 -11.77 25.59
C ARG A 78 5.05 -10.99 24.34
N GLU A 79 6.18 -11.36 23.76
CA GLU A 79 6.77 -10.80 22.56
C GLU A 79 5.81 -10.89 21.37
N VAL A 80 5.79 -9.86 20.53
CA VAL A 80 4.82 -9.70 19.43
C VAL A 80 5.27 -10.39 18.15
N ASP A 81 6.58 -10.43 17.93
CA ASP A 81 7.21 -11.02 16.75
C ASP A 81 7.89 -12.36 17.09
N ALA A 82 7.93 -13.26 16.11
CA ALA A 82 8.51 -14.59 16.25
C ALA A 82 10.02 -14.53 16.55
N VAL A 83 10.75 -13.62 15.91
CA VAL A 83 12.20 -13.47 16.14
C VAL A 83 12.48 -13.03 17.57
N ALA A 84 11.69 -12.08 18.08
CA ALA A 84 11.78 -11.64 19.46
C ALA A 84 11.42 -12.76 20.46
N ALA A 85 10.41 -13.58 20.16
CA ALA A 85 10.04 -14.72 21.01
C ALA A 85 11.13 -15.81 21.03
N LEU A 86 11.74 -16.11 19.89
CA LEU A 86 12.83 -17.10 19.78
C LEU A 86 14.12 -16.62 20.45
N ASN A 87 14.38 -15.31 20.44
CA ASN A 87 15.52 -14.68 21.12
C ASN A 87 15.22 -14.21 22.55
N GLY A 88 14.01 -14.44 23.05
CA GLY A 88 13.55 -13.96 24.35
C GLY A 88 14.21 -14.64 25.56
N THR A 89 13.71 -14.33 26.75
CA THR A 89 14.23 -14.88 28.02
C THR A 89 13.39 -16.03 28.58
N SER A 90 12.41 -16.53 27.82
CA SER A 90 11.62 -17.69 28.21
C SER A 90 12.50 -18.95 28.32
N PRO A 91 12.32 -19.83 29.31
CA PRO A 91 12.98 -21.14 29.38
C PRO A 91 13.10 -21.91 28.04
N PRO A 92 12.07 -22.01 27.16
CA PRO A 92 12.24 -22.61 25.84
C PRO A 92 13.24 -21.86 24.95
N ALA A 93 13.22 -20.52 24.95
CA ALA A 93 14.15 -19.69 24.16
C ALA A 93 15.60 -19.78 24.67
N ILE A 94 15.80 -19.81 25.99
CA ILE A 94 17.12 -20.01 26.62
C ILE A 94 17.69 -21.37 26.20
N ARG A 95 16.88 -22.43 26.25
CA ARG A 95 17.31 -23.78 25.86
C ARG A 95 17.55 -23.91 24.35
N LEU A 96 16.77 -23.21 23.52
CA LEU A 96 16.97 -23.17 22.08
C LEU A 96 18.33 -22.55 21.71
N ARG A 97 18.72 -21.45 22.37
CA ARG A 97 20.04 -20.82 22.19
C ARG A 97 21.21 -21.74 22.54
N ALA A 98 21.02 -22.68 23.47
CA ALA A 98 22.03 -23.68 23.80
C ALA A 98 22.20 -24.74 22.69
N LEU A 99 21.19 -24.91 21.82
CA LEU A 99 21.25 -25.85 20.71
C LEU A 99 21.86 -25.20 19.46
N LEU A 100 21.46 -23.98 19.11
CA LEU A 100 21.97 -23.24 17.95
C LEU A 100 21.68 -21.75 18.06
N ASP A 101 22.27 -20.97 17.16
CA ASP A 101 21.97 -19.55 17.00
C ASP A 101 20.55 -19.34 16.44
N PRO A 102 19.59 -18.79 17.21
CA PRO A 102 18.21 -18.62 16.76
C PRO A 102 18.06 -17.67 15.57
N THR A 103 19.06 -16.83 15.26
CA THR A 103 19.01 -15.96 14.07
C THR A 103 19.06 -16.75 12.76
N ARG A 104 19.59 -17.97 12.79
CA ARG A 104 19.61 -18.90 11.64
C ARG A 104 18.29 -19.64 11.43
N LEU A 105 17.34 -19.51 12.35
CA LEU A 105 16.04 -20.17 12.23
C LEU A 105 15.15 -19.44 11.25
N VAL A 106 14.59 -20.20 10.32
CA VAL A 106 13.55 -19.77 9.41
C VAL A 106 12.26 -20.50 9.72
N THR A 107 11.15 -19.96 9.23
CA THR A 107 9.88 -20.68 9.29
C THR A 107 9.98 -21.90 8.37
N TRP A 108 9.81 -23.08 8.94
CA TRP A 108 9.85 -24.33 8.21
C TRP A 108 8.45 -24.74 7.75
N ILE A 109 7.49 -24.82 8.68
CA ILE A 109 6.12 -25.22 8.40
C ILE A 109 5.15 -24.36 9.20
N GLU A 110 4.12 -23.86 8.52
CA GLU A 110 2.96 -23.26 9.17
C GLU A 110 1.77 -24.21 9.12
N ARG A 111 1.01 -24.25 10.21
CA ARG A 111 -0.19 -25.07 10.35
C ARG A 111 -1.29 -24.22 10.98
N ASP A 112 -2.18 -23.72 10.14
CA ASP A 112 -3.41 -23.04 10.55
C ASP A 112 -4.49 -24.07 10.83
N VAL A 113 -5.06 -24.04 12.04
CA VAL A 113 -6.09 -24.99 12.47
C VAL A 113 -7.36 -24.25 12.84
N ASP A 114 -8.44 -24.55 12.13
CA ASP A 114 -9.81 -24.22 12.50
C ASP A 114 -10.45 -25.43 13.19
N ARG A 115 -10.55 -25.36 14.51
CA ARG A 115 -11.00 -26.44 15.38
C ARG A 115 -12.44 -26.23 15.81
N THR A 116 -13.29 -27.20 15.53
CA THR A 116 -14.63 -27.32 16.10
C THR A 116 -14.66 -28.48 17.10
N CYS A 117 -15.15 -28.24 18.31
CA CYS A 117 -15.19 -29.22 19.38
C CYS A 117 -16.58 -29.33 20.01
N ARG A 118 -16.98 -30.56 20.36
CA ARG A 118 -18.18 -30.84 21.14
C ARG A 118 -17.88 -31.86 22.23
N THR A 119 -18.28 -31.55 23.47
CA THR A 119 -18.07 -32.42 24.63
C THR A 119 -19.31 -33.26 24.92
N LEU A 120 -19.18 -34.59 24.92
CA LEU A 120 -20.25 -35.50 25.33
C LEU A 120 -20.29 -35.64 26.85
N ARG A 121 -21.49 -35.71 27.43
CA ARG A 121 -21.72 -35.74 28.88
C ARG A 121 -22.62 -36.90 29.30
N LEU A 122 -22.59 -37.25 30.58
CA LEU A 122 -23.57 -38.18 31.16
C LEU A 122 -24.98 -37.56 31.21
N PRO A 123 -26.05 -38.31 30.84
CA PRO A 123 -27.46 -37.89 30.84
C PRO A 123 -27.93 -37.14 32.09
N LEU A 124 -27.49 -37.57 33.28
CA LEU A 124 -28.09 -37.17 34.55
C LEU A 124 -27.20 -36.26 35.42
N ILE A 125 -25.90 -36.18 35.17
CA ILE A 125 -24.94 -35.51 36.09
C ILE A 125 -23.94 -34.56 35.38
N ALA A 126 -24.16 -34.22 34.11
CA ALA A 126 -23.35 -33.28 33.32
C ALA A 126 -21.82 -33.53 33.29
N VAL A 127 -21.35 -34.68 33.77
CA VAL A 127 -19.94 -35.06 33.79
C VAL A 127 -19.45 -35.31 32.35
N PRO A 128 -18.35 -34.70 31.91
CA PRO A 128 -17.81 -34.92 30.57
C PRO A 128 -17.21 -36.32 30.42
N LEU A 129 -17.53 -36.98 29.30
CA LEU A 129 -17.09 -38.33 28.95
C LEU A 129 -15.96 -38.30 27.91
N CYS A 130 -16.15 -37.57 26.82
CA CYS A 130 -15.15 -37.38 25.79
C CYS A 130 -15.39 -36.09 25.00
N ASP A 131 -14.33 -35.59 24.37
CA ASP A 131 -14.41 -34.49 23.42
C ASP A 131 -14.27 -35.04 22.00
N VAL A 132 -15.21 -34.69 21.13
CA VAL A 132 -15.10 -34.98 19.69
C VAL A 132 -14.69 -33.69 19.00
N VAL A 133 -13.61 -33.75 18.24
CA VAL A 133 -12.90 -32.60 17.69
C VAL A 133 -12.73 -32.78 16.19
N VAL A 134 -13.14 -31.78 15.43
CA VAL A 134 -12.96 -31.67 13.98
C VAL A 134 -12.03 -30.51 13.71
N ASP A 135 -10.90 -30.78 13.06
CA ASP A 135 -9.90 -29.78 12.69
C ASP A 135 -9.86 -29.65 11.17
N GLY A 136 -10.15 -28.47 10.65
CA GLY A 136 -9.76 -28.05 9.31
C GLY A 136 -8.35 -27.47 9.37
N ILE A 137 -7.40 -28.07 8.65
CA ILE A 137 -5.98 -27.75 8.77
C ILE A 137 -5.47 -27.26 7.41
N VAL A 138 -4.92 -26.04 7.37
CA VAL A 138 -4.18 -25.51 6.22
C VAL A 138 -2.70 -25.51 6.57
N LEU A 139 -1.91 -26.17 5.73
CA LEU A 139 -0.47 -26.36 5.89
C LEU A 139 0.28 -25.52 4.86
N ARG A 140 1.41 -24.92 5.25
CA ARG A 140 2.29 -24.19 4.34
C ARG A 140 3.76 -24.52 4.58
N ARG A 141 4.53 -24.71 3.50
CA ARG A 141 6.00 -24.78 3.49
C ARG A 141 6.50 -24.04 2.26
N GLY A 142 7.04 -22.83 2.45
CA GLY A 142 7.35 -21.94 1.33
C GLY A 142 6.09 -21.63 0.51
N GLU A 143 6.14 -21.90 -0.80
CA GLU A 143 5.02 -21.71 -1.72
C GLU A 143 4.01 -22.88 -1.71
N VAL A 144 4.38 -24.04 -1.16
CA VAL A 144 3.55 -25.25 -1.17
C VAL A 144 2.47 -25.16 -0.10
N VAL A 145 1.21 -25.30 -0.51
CA VAL A 145 0.04 -25.32 0.38
C VAL A 145 -0.68 -26.65 0.28
N ALA A 146 -0.93 -27.28 1.43
CA ALA A 146 -1.75 -28.49 1.52
C ALA A 146 -2.92 -28.27 2.49
N THR A 147 -4.03 -28.95 2.27
CA THR A 147 -5.17 -28.93 3.19
C THR A 147 -5.47 -30.33 3.69
N LEU A 148 -5.78 -30.43 4.98
CA LEU A 148 -6.15 -31.69 5.64
C LEU A 148 -7.39 -31.45 6.50
N THR A 149 -8.21 -32.48 6.63
CA THR A 149 -9.30 -32.50 7.61
C THR A 149 -9.08 -33.67 8.56
N GLU A 150 -9.09 -33.38 9.86
CA GLU A 150 -8.86 -34.36 10.92
C GLU A 150 -10.08 -34.46 11.83
N LEU A 151 -10.46 -35.69 12.16
CA LEU A 151 -11.40 -36.00 13.23
C LEU A 151 -10.65 -36.69 14.37
N SER A 152 -10.87 -36.25 15.60
CA SER A 152 -10.28 -36.89 16.77
C SER A 152 -11.26 -37.00 17.95
N VAL A 153 -11.17 -38.10 18.69
CA VAL A 153 -11.95 -38.35 19.90
C VAL A 153 -11.00 -38.46 21.10
N HIS A 154 -11.20 -37.56 22.06
CA HIS A 154 -10.38 -37.42 23.26
C HIS A 154 -11.14 -37.95 24.48
N PRO A 155 -10.89 -39.19 24.93
CA PRO A 155 -11.57 -39.74 26.10
C PRO A 155 -11.09 -39.09 27.39
N ARG A 156 -12.00 -38.86 28.34
CA ARG A 156 -11.65 -38.66 29.76
C ARG A 156 -11.25 -40.01 30.40
N PRO A 157 -10.50 -40.03 31.52
CA PRO A 157 -10.04 -41.28 32.13
C PRO A 157 -11.16 -42.31 32.38
N TRP A 158 -12.32 -41.85 32.86
CA TRP A 158 -13.53 -42.68 33.09
C TRP A 158 -14.45 -42.82 31.87
N GLY A 159 -14.15 -42.14 30.76
CA GLY A 159 -15.00 -42.05 29.57
C GLY A 159 -14.58 -42.91 28.38
N GLN A 160 -13.58 -43.80 28.55
CA GLN A 160 -12.99 -44.57 27.45
C GLN A 160 -14.01 -45.45 26.70
N GLY A 161 -14.90 -46.14 27.44
CA GLY A 161 -15.94 -46.99 26.82
C GLY A 161 -16.95 -46.19 26.00
N ALA A 162 -17.28 -44.96 26.43
CA ALA A 162 -18.17 -44.06 25.69
C ALA A 162 -17.49 -43.54 24.41
N ALA A 163 -16.22 -43.13 24.51
CA ALA A 163 -15.42 -42.72 23.35
C ALA A 163 -15.33 -43.81 22.29
N GLY A 164 -15.14 -45.08 22.69
CA GLY A 164 -15.11 -46.22 21.76
C GLY A 164 -16.44 -46.53 21.06
N ARG A 165 -17.59 -46.18 21.67
CA ARG A 165 -18.90 -46.29 21.00
C ARG A 165 -19.11 -45.16 19.99
N VAL A 166 -18.73 -43.95 20.38
CA VAL A 166 -18.82 -42.76 19.52
C VAL A 166 -17.90 -42.88 18.30
N ALA A 167 -16.69 -43.38 18.49
CA ALA A 167 -15.75 -43.68 17.41
C ALA A 167 -16.37 -44.63 16.37
N ARG A 168 -16.93 -45.77 16.81
CA ARG A 168 -17.59 -46.74 15.93
C ARG A 168 -18.81 -46.16 15.20
N ALA A 169 -19.58 -45.30 15.85
CA ALA A 169 -20.71 -44.62 15.21
C ALA A 169 -20.24 -43.63 14.13
N LEU A 170 -19.14 -42.91 14.36
CA LEU A 170 -18.55 -41.97 13.40
C LEU A 170 -17.92 -42.71 12.21
N GLU A 171 -17.24 -43.83 12.44
CA GLU A 171 -16.69 -44.70 11.39
C GLU A 171 -17.77 -45.32 10.50
N ALA A 172 -18.96 -45.59 11.05
CA ALA A 172 -20.11 -46.06 10.26
C ALA A 172 -20.80 -44.94 9.46
N ALA A 173 -20.74 -43.70 9.93
CA ALA A 173 -21.44 -42.56 9.34
C ALA A 173 -20.62 -41.82 8.26
N VAL A 174 -19.29 -41.83 8.36
CA VAL A 174 -18.39 -41.07 7.48
C VAL A 174 -17.22 -41.97 7.06
N PRO A 175 -16.77 -41.91 5.78
CA PRO A 175 -15.56 -42.62 5.37
C PRO A 175 -14.32 -42.02 6.05
N LEU A 176 -13.87 -42.66 7.13
CA LEU A 176 -12.71 -42.26 7.93
C LEU A 176 -11.50 -43.15 7.65
N ARG A 177 -10.30 -42.56 7.51
CA ARG A 177 -9.04 -43.30 7.39
C ARG A 177 -8.20 -43.12 8.66
N PRO A 178 -7.69 -44.18 9.30
CA PRO A 178 -6.86 -44.04 10.50
C PRO A 178 -5.67 -43.11 10.26
N ALA A 179 -5.48 -42.13 11.14
CA ALA A 179 -4.41 -41.14 11.03
C ALA A 179 -3.30 -41.39 12.06
N GLY A 180 -2.05 -41.11 11.67
CA GLY A 180 -0.89 -41.17 12.57
C GLY A 180 -0.97 -40.16 13.74
N ASN A 181 -0.30 -40.49 14.85
CA ASN A 181 -0.36 -39.69 16.07
C ASN A 181 0.50 -38.42 16.07
N ASP A 182 1.48 -38.27 15.17
CA ASP A 182 2.31 -37.06 15.08
C ASP A 182 1.75 -36.07 14.03
N PRO A 183 1.24 -34.90 14.47
CA PRO A 183 0.72 -33.88 13.56
C PRO A 183 1.75 -33.32 12.58
N LEU A 184 3.04 -33.24 12.97
CA LEU A 184 4.07 -32.65 12.11
C LEU A 184 4.44 -33.60 10.97
N GLN A 185 4.63 -34.88 11.27
CA GLN A 185 4.88 -35.90 10.25
C GLN A 185 3.74 -36.05 9.24
N ARG A 186 2.49 -35.81 9.68
CA ARG A 186 1.35 -35.75 8.76
C ARG A 186 1.37 -34.50 7.90
N ALA A 187 1.69 -33.35 8.50
CA ALA A 187 1.85 -32.11 7.74
C ALA A 187 2.90 -32.24 6.64
N LEU A 188 4.07 -32.81 6.98
CA LEU A 188 5.14 -33.09 6.04
C LEU A 188 4.70 -33.96 4.88
N ARG A 189 4.09 -35.13 5.16
CA ARG A 189 3.61 -36.03 4.10
C ARG A 189 2.61 -35.39 3.16
N ALA A 190 1.72 -34.54 3.67
CA ALA A 190 0.75 -33.83 2.84
C ALA A 190 1.42 -32.78 1.95
N LEU A 191 2.40 -32.04 2.48
CA LEU A 191 3.17 -31.07 1.71
C LEU A 191 4.07 -31.75 0.67
N ASP A 192 4.77 -32.82 1.05
CA ASP A 192 5.62 -33.60 0.14
C ASP A 192 4.81 -34.21 -1.02
N ALA A 193 3.57 -34.64 -0.77
CA ALA A 193 2.68 -35.15 -1.81
C ALA A 193 2.29 -34.08 -2.85
N VAL A 194 1.98 -32.87 -2.39
CA VAL A 194 1.66 -31.73 -3.29
C VAL A 194 2.90 -31.32 -4.11
N GLU A 195 4.06 -31.28 -3.46
CA GLU A 195 5.33 -30.94 -4.13
C GLU A 195 5.73 -32.02 -5.16
N ALA A 196 5.61 -33.30 -4.81
CA ALA A 196 5.85 -34.40 -5.73
C ALA A 196 4.88 -34.39 -6.92
N GLU A 197 3.62 -34.02 -6.71
CA GLU A 197 2.66 -33.82 -7.80
C GLU A 197 3.07 -32.66 -8.70
N GLY A 198 3.54 -31.55 -8.14
CA GLY A 198 4.08 -30.41 -8.87
C GLY A 198 5.30 -30.76 -9.73
N ILE A 199 6.27 -31.49 -9.17
CA ILE A 199 7.46 -31.99 -9.88
C ILE A 199 7.05 -33.02 -10.96
N GLY A 200 6.08 -33.87 -10.65
CA GLY A 200 5.54 -34.86 -11.59
C GLY A 200 4.88 -34.21 -12.83
N ARG A 201 4.20 -33.08 -12.66
CA ARG A 201 3.64 -32.29 -13.78
C ARG A 201 4.74 -31.64 -14.63
N GLU A 202 5.83 -31.21 -14.01
CA GLU A 202 7.00 -30.62 -14.68
C GLU A 202 7.73 -31.63 -15.58
N LEU A 203 7.97 -32.84 -15.07
CA LEU A 203 8.55 -33.94 -15.84
C LEU A 203 7.67 -34.34 -17.04
N ARG A 204 6.36 -34.06 -16.99
CA ARG A 204 5.41 -34.30 -18.09
C ARG A 204 5.28 -33.13 -19.08
N GLY A 205 5.92 -31.99 -18.83
CA GLY A 205 5.88 -30.82 -19.71
C GLY A 205 4.49 -30.18 -19.84
N GLU A 206 3.63 -30.33 -18.82
CA GLU A 206 2.25 -29.82 -18.84
C GLU A 206 2.25 -28.28 -18.95
N ARG A 207 1.48 -27.76 -19.91
CA ARG A 207 1.24 -26.32 -20.16
C ARG A 207 -0.25 -26.03 -20.14
N GLU A 208 -0.60 -24.76 -20.02
CA GLU A 208 -1.96 -24.28 -20.18
C GLU A 208 -2.02 -23.17 -21.24
N VAL A 209 -3.17 -23.04 -21.90
CA VAL A 209 -3.50 -21.92 -22.78
C VAL A 209 -4.63 -21.09 -22.17
N ALA A 210 -4.48 -19.77 -22.13
CA ALA A 210 -5.55 -18.82 -21.81
C ALA A 210 -6.04 -18.15 -23.10
N LEU A 211 -7.35 -18.14 -23.32
CA LEU A 211 -7.97 -17.55 -24.50
C LEU A 211 -8.60 -16.19 -24.21
N VAL A 212 -8.05 -15.14 -24.80
CA VAL A 212 -8.66 -13.80 -24.84
C VAL A 212 -9.56 -13.74 -26.07
N ALA A 213 -10.81 -14.16 -25.92
CA ALA A 213 -11.83 -14.05 -26.96
C ALA A 213 -12.22 -12.58 -27.15
N VAL A 214 -12.15 -12.08 -28.39
CA VAL A 214 -12.45 -10.68 -28.72
C VAL A 214 -13.45 -10.61 -29.86
N GLU A 215 -14.55 -9.88 -29.64
CA GLU A 215 -15.64 -9.71 -30.60
C GLU A 215 -16.21 -8.28 -30.47
N HIS A 216 -16.28 -7.55 -31.59
CA HIS A 216 -16.75 -6.14 -31.65
C HIS A 216 -16.19 -5.24 -30.54
N GLY A 217 -14.88 -5.31 -30.30
CA GLY A 217 -14.22 -4.49 -29.28
C GLY A 217 -14.44 -4.91 -27.82
N ARG A 218 -15.14 -6.03 -27.59
CA ARG A 218 -15.42 -6.59 -26.26
C ARG A 218 -14.62 -7.87 -26.01
N VAL A 219 -14.33 -8.14 -24.75
CA VAL A 219 -13.61 -9.34 -24.31
C VAL A 219 -14.57 -10.29 -23.61
N GLY A 220 -14.53 -11.55 -24.03
CA GLY A 220 -15.36 -12.63 -23.48
C GLY A 220 -14.74 -13.25 -22.23
N LEU A 221 -15.51 -13.34 -21.14
CA LEU A 221 -15.14 -14.06 -19.93
C LEU A 221 -16.19 -15.10 -19.56
N CYS A 222 -15.76 -16.21 -18.95
CA CYS A 222 -16.64 -17.21 -18.38
C CYS A 222 -17.00 -16.83 -16.94
N ARG A 223 -18.25 -17.08 -16.55
CA ARG A 223 -18.71 -16.92 -15.17
C ARG A 223 -18.52 -18.24 -14.41
N SER A 224 -17.71 -18.22 -13.37
CA SER A 224 -17.52 -19.32 -12.43
C SER A 224 -18.02 -18.90 -11.05
N GLY A 225 -19.30 -19.16 -10.78
CA GLY A 225 -19.98 -18.71 -9.54
C GLY A 225 -20.13 -17.19 -9.48
N ALA A 226 -19.42 -16.55 -8.55
CA ALA A 226 -19.36 -15.10 -8.39
C ALA A 226 -18.14 -14.45 -9.09
N GLU A 227 -17.24 -15.27 -9.64
CA GLU A 227 -16.01 -14.80 -10.31
C GLU A 227 -16.15 -14.85 -11.84
N LEU A 228 -15.46 -13.95 -12.52
CA LEU A 228 -15.24 -13.90 -13.95
C LEU A 228 -13.81 -14.34 -14.24
N ARG A 229 -13.65 -15.23 -15.21
CA ARG A 229 -12.36 -15.81 -15.58
C ARG A 229 -12.20 -15.85 -17.09
N LEU A 230 -10.97 -15.73 -17.56
CA LEU A 230 -10.67 -16.10 -18.93
C LEU A 230 -10.77 -17.62 -19.07
N PRO A 231 -11.22 -18.13 -20.22
CA PRO A 231 -11.15 -19.56 -20.50
C PRO A 231 -9.70 -20.04 -20.49
N VAL A 232 -9.42 -21.06 -19.68
CA VAL A 232 -8.12 -21.73 -19.59
C VAL A 232 -8.30 -23.20 -19.92
N HIS A 233 -7.43 -23.73 -20.76
CA HIS A 233 -7.46 -25.13 -21.18
C HIS A 233 -6.07 -25.76 -21.09
N ARG A 234 -5.99 -27.05 -20.76
CA ARG A 234 -4.72 -27.78 -20.67
C ARG A 234 -4.12 -28.07 -22.05
N GLY A 235 -2.81 -28.07 -22.14
CA GLY A 235 -2.05 -28.26 -23.37
C GLY A 235 -1.35 -26.99 -23.84
N SER A 236 -0.80 -27.02 -25.04
CA SER A 236 -0.06 -25.91 -25.64
C SER A 236 -0.39 -25.71 -27.11
N GLY A 237 -0.09 -24.51 -27.60
CA GLY A 237 -0.23 -24.16 -29.01
C GLY A 237 -1.67 -24.06 -29.50
N GLU A 238 -1.77 -23.96 -30.83
CA GLU A 238 -3.04 -23.71 -31.52
C GLU A 238 -4.05 -24.85 -31.36
N ALA A 239 -3.59 -26.10 -31.28
CA ALA A 239 -4.47 -27.26 -31.11
C ALA A 239 -5.26 -27.21 -29.80
N ALA A 240 -4.60 -26.84 -28.70
CA ALA A 240 -5.25 -26.63 -27.40
C ALA A 240 -6.24 -25.46 -27.46
N CYS A 241 -5.89 -24.36 -28.14
CA CYS A 241 -6.78 -23.23 -28.35
C CYS A 241 -8.06 -23.63 -29.12
N ARG A 242 -7.93 -24.40 -30.20
CA ARG A 242 -9.09 -24.87 -30.98
C ARG A 242 -9.96 -25.85 -30.20
N ALA A 243 -9.37 -26.66 -29.32
CA ALA A 243 -10.12 -27.53 -28.41
C ALA A 243 -10.96 -26.72 -27.42
N ALA A 244 -10.35 -25.72 -26.80
CA ALA A 244 -11.04 -24.81 -25.88
C ALA A 244 -12.16 -24.03 -26.58
N LEU A 245 -11.95 -23.53 -27.81
CA LEU A 245 -13.02 -22.88 -28.58
C LEU A 245 -14.20 -23.81 -28.88
N ARG A 246 -13.94 -25.09 -29.23
CA ARG A 246 -15.01 -26.08 -29.44
C ARG A 246 -15.85 -26.30 -28.18
N GLU A 247 -15.20 -26.34 -27.03
CA GLU A 247 -15.88 -26.50 -25.73
C GLU A 247 -16.75 -25.27 -25.40
N LEU A 248 -16.23 -24.07 -25.66
CA LEU A 248 -16.91 -22.81 -25.31
C LEU A 248 -18.03 -22.43 -26.31
N LEU A 249 -17.80 -22.60 -27.60
CA LEU A 249 -18.61 -22.01 -28.68
C LEU A 249 -19.23 -23.05 -29.62
N GLY A 250 -18.93 -24.35 -29.43
CA GLY A 250 -19.35 -25.41 -30.33
C GLY A 250 -18.58 -25.48 -31.66
N SER A 251 -17.62 -24.57 -31.89
CA SER A 251 -16.76 -24.54 -33.07
C SER A 251 -15.32 -24.20 -32.70
N GLY A 252 -14.35 -24.81 -33.39
CA GLY A 252 -12.92 -24.49 -33.25
C GLY A 252 -12.43 -23.43 -34.24
N GLU A 253 -13.36 -22.82 -34.98
CA GLU A 253 -13.07 -21.80 -36.01
C GLU A 253 -12.90 -20.41 -35.39
N GLY A 254 -11.87 -19.72 -35.84
CA GLY A 254 -11.45 -18.42 -35.32
C GLY A 254 -10.01 -18.12 -35.71
N GLN A 255 -9.67 -16.83 -35.74
CA GLN A 255 -8.31 -16.37 -35.96
C GLN A 255 -7.57 -16.37 -34.62
N LEU A 256 -6.55 -17.24 -34.51
CA LEU A 256 -5.75 -17.41 -33.30
C LEU A 256 -4.38 -16.73 -33.46
N ARG A 257 -3.95 -16.00 -32.45
CA ARG A 257 -2.59 -15.42 -32.36
C ARG A 257 -2.04 -15.55 -30.95
N LEU A 258 -0.79 -15.99 -30.82
CA LEU A 258 -0.08 -15.97 -29.56
C LEU A 258 0.27 -14.53 -29.19
N LEU A 259 -0.17 -14.08 -28.02
CA LEU A 259 0.15 -12.76 -27.47
C LEU A 259 1.43 -12.79 -26.66
N GLY A 260 1.69 -13.89 -25.95
CA GLY A 260 2.88 -14.07 -25.13
C GLY A 260 2.78 -15.30 -24.23
N VAL A 261 3.84 -15.55 -23.46
CA VAL A 261 3.89 -16.65 -22.50
C VAL A 261 4.18 -16.09 -21.13
N VAL A 262 3.34 -16.41 -20.16
CA VAL A 262 3.59 -16.12 -18.75
C VAL A 262 4.41 -17.28 -18.19
N PRO A 263 5.59 -16.99 -17.61
CA PRO A 263 6.41 -18.03 -16.99
C PRO A 263 5.71 -18.63 -15.77
N ARG A 264 6.21 -19.80 -15.33
CA ARG A 264 5.77 -20.44 -14.09
C ARG A 264 5.86 -19.47 -12.91
N SER A 265 4.88 -19.52 -12.03
CA SER A 265 4.88 -18.80 -10.75
C SER A 265 4.11 -19.63 -9.73
N GLY A 266 4.80 -20.07 -8.65
CA GLY A 266 4.24 -20.97 -7.65
C GLY A 266 3.66 -22.26 -8.23
N ASP A 267 2.37 -22.51 -7.94
CA ASP A 267 1.60 -23.69 -8.36
C ASP A 267 1.11 -23.63 -9.83
N ARG A 268 1.26 -22.48 -10.51
CA ARG A 268 0.76 -22.28 -11.88
C ARG A 268 1.79 -22.74 -12.91
N VAL A 269 1.38 -23.63 -13.82
CA VAL A 269 2.19 -24.05 -14.97
C VAL A 269 2.43 -22.87 -15.94
N PRO A 270 3.42 -22.94 -16.85
CA PRO A 270 3.57 -21.93 -17.90
C PRO A 270 2.27 -21.75 -18.68
N LEU A 271 1.85 -20.50 -18.84
CA LEU A 271 0.56 -20.13 -19.43
C LEU A 271 0.81 -19.40 -20.76
N GLU A 272 0.40 -20.01 -21.87
CA GLU A 272 0.41 -19.36 -23.18
C GLU A 272 -0.86 -18.53 -23.34
N VAL A 273 -0.72 -17.24 -23.63
CA VAL A 273 -1.85 -16.33 -23.75
C VAL A 273 -2.12 -16.10 -25.24
N TRP A 274 -3.32 -16.45 -25.67
CA TRP A 274 -3.73 -16.38 -27.07
C TRP A 274 -4.94 -15.46 -27.23
N THR A 275 -5.01 -14.71 -28.33
CA THR A 275 -6.24 -14.02 -28.74
C THR A 275 -6.99 -14.87 -29.75
N ALA A 276 -8.33 -14.84 -29.66
CA ALA A 276 -9.23 -15.47 -30.60
C ALA A 276 -10.24 -14.42 -31.13
N ARG A 277 -10.26 -14.21 -32.44
CA ARG A 277 -11.12 -13.25 -33.16
C ARG A 277 -11.91 -13.93 -34.26
N ARG A 278 -12.94 -13.27 -34.82
CA ARG A 278 -13.81 -13.78 -35.90
C ARG A 278 -14.40 -15.16 -35.55
N LEU A 279 -14.98 -15.23 -34.36
CA LEU A 279 -15.49 -16.46 -33.76
C LEU A 279 -16.78 -16.88 -34.47
N HIS A 280 -16.93 -18.18 -34.76
CA HIS A 280 -18.15 -18.72 -35.34
C HIS A 280 -18.92 -19.47 -34.25
N ARG A 281 -20.19 -19.11 -34.01
CA ARG A 281 -21.03 -19.74 -32.99
C ARG A 281 -22.00 -20.74 -33.63
N HIS A 282 -21.98 -21.99 -33.16
CA HIS A 282 -23.04 -22.95 -33.45
C HIS A 282 -23.82 -23.20 -32.15
N SER A 283 -25.13 -22.89 -32.17
CA SER A 283 -25.96 -22.85 -30.96
C SER A 283 -26.06 -24.18 -30.22
N SER A 284 -25.80 -24.20 -28.91
CA SER A 284 -26.84 -24.30 -27.85
C SER A 284 -26.40 -24.98 -26.54
N ASN A 285 -25.17 -25.50 -26.39
CA ASN A 285 -24.80 -26.32 -25.21
C ASN A 285 -23.44 -26.01 -24.51
N GLY A 286 -22.86 -24.81 -24.67
CA GLY A 286 -21.60 -24.42 -24.00
C GLY A 286 -21.76 -23.25 -23.02
N GLU A 287 -20.89 -23.17 -22.00
CA GLU A 287 -20.85 -22.06 -21.03
C GLU A 287 -20.88 -20.68 -21.72
N THR A 288 -21.93 -19.89 -21.48
CA THR A 288 -22.12 -18.60 -22.14
C THR A 288 -21.06 -17.58 -21.72
N LEU A 289 -20.09 -17.31 -22.60
CA LEU A 289 -19.21 -16.14 -22.53
C LEU A 289 -20.04 -14.88 -22.28
N GLN A 290 -19.59 -14.06 -21.34
CA GLN A 290 -20.13 -12.73 -21.06
C GLN A 290 -19.19 -11.69 -21.67
N TRP A 291 -19.75 -10.68 -22.35
CA TRP A 291 -18.99 -9.75 -23.18
C TRP A 291 -18.88 -8.38 -22.54
N PHE A 292 -17.67 -8.02 -22.12
CA PHE A 292 -17.41 -6.77 -21.42
C PHE A 292 -16.58 -5.83 -22.26
N THR A 293 -16.79 -4.52 -22.09
CA THR A 293 -15.83 -3.57 -22.63
C THR A 293 -14.53 -3.68 -21.83
N PRO A 294 -13.37 -3.40 -22.44
CA PRO A 294 -12.09 -3.34 -21.73
C PRO A 294 -12.11 -2.36 -20.55
N ALA A 295 -12.79 -1.22 -20.69
CA ALA A 295 -12.96 -0.24 -19.62
C ALA A 295 -13.66 -0.85 -18.40
N ASP A 296 -14.73 -1.63 -18.63
CA ASP A 296 -15.45 -2.33 -17.57
C ASP A 296 -14.57 -3.37 -16.86
N LEU A 297 -13.77 -4.12 -17.62
CA LEU A 297 -12.85 -5.11 -17.05
C LEU A 297 -11.75 -4.47 -16.23
N VAL A 298 -11.09 -3.44 -16.77
CA VAL A 298 -10.02 -2.70 -16.09
C VAL A 298 -10.51 -2.12 -14.76
N ALA A 299 -11.73 -1.58 -14.72
CA ALA A 299 -12.33 -1.07 -13.49
C ALA A 299 -12.59 -2.15 -12.43
N ARG A 300 -12.65 -3.43 -12.83
CA ARG A 300 -13.00 -4.57 -11.97
C ARG A 300 -11.81 -5.44 -11.61
N VAL A 301 -10.68 -5.31 -12.30
CA VAL A 301 -9.47 -6.09 -12.06
C VAL A 301 -9.02 -5.98 -10.59
N GLY A 302 -8.85 -7.13 -9.95
CA GLY A 302 -8.51 -7.29 -8.54
C GLY A 302 -9.68 -7.14 -7.56
N SER A 303 -10.89 -6.87 -8.04
CA SER A 303 -12.11 -6.98 -7.23
C SER A 303 -12.41 -8.46 -6.91
N PRO A 304 -13.29 -8.77 -5.93
CA PRO A 304 -13.73 -10.15 -5.66
C PRO A 304 -14.25 -10.90 -6.89
N MET A 305 -14.66 -10.18 -7.92
CA MET A 305 -15.19 -10.74 -9.16
C MET A 305 -14.13 -11.05 -10.21
N LEU A 306 -13.02 -10.34 -10.26
CA LEU A 306 -12.01 -10.49 -11.30
C LEU A 306 -10.62 -10.51 -10.67
N ARG A 307 -10.36 -11.58 -9.90
CA ARG A 307 -9.14 -11.76 -9.11
C ARG A 307 -8.42 -13.09 -9.35
N ASP A 308 -8.91 -13.90 -10.30
CA ASP A 308 -8.29 -15.18 -10.63
C ASP A 308 -6.84 -14.97 -11.14
N PRO A 309 -5.81 -15.57 -10.52
CA PRO A 309 -4.41 -15.31 -10.88
C PRO A 309 -4.04 -15.66 -12.32
N GLY A 310 -4.64 -16.71 -12.90
CA GLY A 310 -4.43 -17.08 -14.30
C GLY A 310 -4.98 -16.02 -15.25
N THR A 311 -6.21 -15.61 -14.99
CA THR A 311 -6.90 -14.52 -15.69
C THR A 311 -6.12 -13.21 -15.58
N LEU A 312 -5.72 -12.80 -14.38
CA LEU A 312 -4.97 -11.54 -14.17
C LEU A 312 -3.66 -11.52 -14.97
N ALA A 313 -2.87 -12.59 -14.93
CA ALA A 313 -1.63 -12.65 -15.68
C ALA A 313 -1.85 -12.67 -17.20
N ALA A 314 -2.88 -13.39 -17.67
CA ALA A 314 -3.25 -13.38 -19.09
C ALA A 314 -3.69 -11.99 -19.54
N LEU A 315 -4.47 -11.28 -18.71
CA LEU A 315 -4.87 -9.89 -18.97
C LEU A 315 -3.67 -8.94 -18.96
N THR A 316 -2.67 -9.14 -18.10
CA THR A 316 -1.41 -8.37 -18.13
C THR A 316 -0.68 -8.49 -19.46
N VAL A 317 -0.65 -9.71 -20.04
CA VAL A 317 -0.06 -9.94 -21.38
C VAL A 317 -0.93 -9.29 -22.46
N ALA A 318 -2.25 -9.48 -22.40
CA ALA A 318 -3.19 -8.91 -23.35
C ALA A 318 -3.14 -7.38 -23.38
N ALA A 319 -3.10 -6.74 -22.21
CA ALA A 319 -3.08 -5.29 -22.05
C ALA A 319 -1.85 -4.59 -22.65
N ARG A 320 -0.76 -5.33 -22.88
CA ARG A 320 0.46 -4.82 -23.52
C ARG A 320 0.56 -5.17 -24.99
N SER A 321 -0.27 -6.07 -25.47
CA SER A 321 -0.16 -6.55 -26.84
C SER A 321 -0.83 -5.56 -27.81
N PRO A 322 -0.15 -5.10 -28.86
CA PRO A 322 -0.79 -4.31 -29.91
C PRO A 322 -1.83 -5.11 -30.69
N LEU A 323 -1.88 -6.44 -30.52
CA LEU A 323 -2.88 -7.32 -31.12
C LEU A 323 -4.23 -7.26 -30.40
N VAL A 324 -4.29 -6.60 -29.24
CA VAL A 324 -5.53 -6.35 -28.49
C VAL A 324 -5.64 -4.85 -28.17
N PRO A 325 -5.74 -3.97 -29.20
CA PRO A 325 -5.81 -2.52 -29.02
C PRO A 325 -6.99 -2.07 -28.15
N GLU A 326 -8.02 -2.91 -28.02
CA GLU A 326 -9.15 -2.70 -27.12
C GLU A 326 -8.69 -2.40 -25.68
N TRP A 327 -7.58 -3.00 -25.22
CA TRP A 327 -7.06 -2.80 -23.87
C TRP A 327 -6.15 -1.58 -23.71
N SER A 328 -5.52 -1.10 -24.78
CA SER A 328 -4.53 -0.01 -24.69
C SER A 328 -5.18 1.37 -24.48
N GLY A 329 -6.51 1.43 -24.58
CA GLY A 329 -7.27 2.66 -24.44
C GLY A 329 -6.94 3.69 -25.51
N ALA A 330 -6.22 3.34 -26.59
CA ALA A 330 -6.00 4.24 -27.71
C ALA A 330 -7.36 4.69 -28.30
N PRO A 331 -7.54 5.97 -28.64
CA PRO A 331 -8.75 6.39 -29.36
C PRO A 331 -8.85 5.58 -30.65
N PHE A 332 -10.05 5.07 -30.93
CA PHE A 332 -10.36 4.44 -32.20
C PHE A 332 -9.89 5.36 -33.32
N GLY A 333 -9.00 4.87 -34.19
CA GLY A 333 -8.87 5.46 -35.52
C GLY A 333 -10.23 5.34 -36.21
N ASP A 334 -10.60 6.36 -36.99
CA ASP A 334 -11.86 6.39 -37.74
C ASP A 334 -12.18 5.01 -38.30
N VAL A 335 -13.29 4.43 -37.83
CA VAL A 335 -13.89 3.25 -38.45
C VAL A 335 -14.40 3.71 -39.82
N THR A 336 -13.48 3.75 -40.77
CA THR A 336 -13.76 3.82 -42.20
C THR A 336 -13.80 2.41 -42.76
N GLU A 337 -14.60 1.55 -42.13
CA GLU A 337 -15.20 0.38 -42.78
C GLU A 337 -16.68 0.35 -42.39
N ALA A 338 -17.51 0.68 -43.38
CA ALA A 338 -18.90 1.08 -43.22
C ALA A 338 -19.90 -0.08 -43.01
N ASP A 339 -19.49 -1.22 -42.42
CA ASP A 339 -20.32 -2.43 -42.38
C ASP A 339 -20.80 -2.89 -40.99
N ASP A 340 -20.45 -2.22 -39.88
CA ASP A 340 -20.72 -2.76 -38.53
C ASP A 340 -21.50 -1.84 -37.58
N ALA A 341 -22.32 -0.92 -38.12
CA ALA A 341 -23.08 0.05 -37.32
C ALA A 341 -24.35 -0.51 -36.63
N GLN A 342 -24.76 -1.76 -36.91
CA GLN A 342 -26.01 -2.35 -36.39
C GLN A 342 -25.83 -3.52 -35.40
N ALA A 343 -24.61 -4.05 -35.22
CA ALA A 343 -24.30 -5.16 -34.30
C ALA A 343 -24.01 -4.83 -32.80
N PRO A 344 -23.69 -3.58 -32.35
CA PRO A 344 -23.25 -3.34 -30.97
C PRO A 344 -24.25 -3.74 -29.88
N ASP A 345 -25.55 -3.59 -30.14
CA ASP A 345 -26.61 -3.81 -29.15
C ASP A 345 -27.02 -5.30 -29.02
N ALA A 346 -26.86 -6.11 -30.07
CA ALA A 346 -27.30 -7.50 -30.09
C ALA A 346 -26.43 -8.41 -29.18
N ILE A 347 -25.11 -8.18 -29.13
CA ILE A 347 -24.18 -8.96 -28.28
C ILE A 347 -24.24 -8.52 -26.81
N ALA A 348 -24.55 -7.24 -26.56
CA ALA A 348 -24.83 -6.74 -25.21
C ALA A 348 -26.13 -7.36 -24.66
N HIS A 349 -27.14 -7.57 -25.50
CA HIS A 349 -28.39 -8.26 -25.15
C HIS A 349 -28.21 -9.74 -24.77
N ASP A 350 -27.18 -10.42 -25.30
CA ASP A 350 -26.84 -11.80 -24.94
C ASP A 350 -26.14 -11.92 -23.57
N SER A 351 -25.64 -10.80 -23.02
CA SER A 351 -25.01 -10.78 -21.70
C SER A 351 -26.07 -10.62 -20.61
N ARG A 352 -26.36 -11.72 -19.89
CA ARG A 352 -27.42 -11.79 -18.86
C ARG A 352 -27.06 -11.11 -17.52
N VAL A 353 -25.91 -10.45 -17.43
CA VAL A 353 -25.41 -9.86 -16.19
C VAL A 353 -25.13 -8.37 -16.40
N THR A 354 -25.82 -7.52 -15.65
CA THR A 354 -25.54 -6.08 -15.68
C THR A 354 -24.35 -5.75 -14.76
N LEU A 355 -23.49 -4.81 -15.17
CA LEU A 355 -22.37 -4.34 -14.35
C LEU A 355 -22.80 -3.78 -12.99
N THR A 356 -24.06 -3.34 -12.88
CA THR A 356 -24.67 -2.85 -11.63
C THR A 356 -24.95 -3.98 -10.64
N GLU A 357 -25.42 -5.15 -11.10
CA GLU A 357 -25.58 -6.35 -10.25
C GLU A 357 -24.24 -6.88 -9.72
N LEU A 358 -23.13 -6.50 -10.35
CA LEU A 358 -21.76 -6.89 -10.02
C LEU A 358 -21.05 -5.94 -9.03
N ARG A 359 -21.68 -4.83 -8.63
CA ARG A 359 -21.09 -3.83 -7.71
C ARG A 359 -21.23 -4.19 -6.23
N VAL A 360 -22.23 -4.98 -5.86
CA VAL A 360 -22.48 -5.39 -4.46
C VAL A 360 -22.05 -6.84 -4.28
N ALA A 361 -20.92 -7.05 -3.62
CA ALA A 361 -20.43 -8.40 -3.35
C ALA A 361 -21.41 -9.13 -2.42
N THR A 362 -22.03 -10.22 -2.89
CA THR A 362 -22.74 -11.14 -2.00
C THR A 362 -21.71 -11.98 -1.29
N LEU A 363 -21.39 -11.60 -0.04
CA LEU A 363 -20.43 -12.34 0.76
C LEU A 363 -21.04 -13.63 1.32
N PRO A 364 -20.29 -14.74 1.39
CA PRO A 364 -20.71 -15.92 2.15
C PRO A 364 -20.98 -15.54 3.61
N ASP A 365 -21.94 -16.19 4.27
CA ASP A 365 -22.32 -15.82 5.65
C ASP A 365 -21.14 -15.88 6.64
N GLN A 366 -20.20 -16.80 6.41
CA GLN A 366 -18.98 -16.88 7.22
C GLN A 366 -18.07 -15.66 7.08
N ALA A 367 -18.07 -14.98 5.92
CA ALA A 367 -17.31 -13.76 5.68
C ALA A 367 -18.04 -12.51 6.20
N LYS A 368 -19.30 -12.63 6.63
CA LYS A 368 -20.04 -11.55 7.29
C LYS A 368 -19.77 -11.49 8.81
N ASP A 369 -19.09 -12.48 9.39
CA ASP A 369 -18.70 -12.45 10.80
C ASP A 369 -17.45 -11.57 10.99
N PRO A 370 -17.54 -10.38 11.63
CA PRO A 370 -16.39 -9.52 11.83
C PRO A 370 -15.34 -10.08 12.79
N ALA A 371 -15.70 -11.09 13.61
CA ALA A 371 -14.73 -11.76 14.49
C ALA A 371 -13.77 -12.66 13.71
N ARG A 372 -14.12 -13.01 12.46
CA ARG A 372 -13.27 -13.76 11.56
C ARG A 372 -12.54 -12.81 10.63
N LEU A 373 -11.22 -12.94 10.56
CA LEU A 373 -10.43 -12.27 9.53
C LEU A 373 -10.62 -13.01 8.20
N ALA A 374 -11.37 -12.41 7.27
CA ALA A 374 -11.63 -12.99 5.95
C ALA A 374 -11.26 -11.98 4.84
N PRO A 375 -10.50 -12.38 3.80
CA PRO A 375 -10.05 -11.46 2.78
C PRO A 375 -11.18 -10.73 2.04
N GLU A 376 -12.34 -11.36 1.89
CA GLU A 376 -13.52 -10.79 1.23
C GLU A 376 -14.05 -9.54 1.94
N GLN A 377 -13.76 -9.39 3.24
CA GLN A 377 -14.15 -8.23 4.04
C GLN A 377 -13.34 -6.97 3.69
N TYR A 378 -12.24 -7.09 2.96
CA TYR A 378 -11.30 -6.00 2.73
C TYR A 378 -11.13 -5.70 1.25
N LEU A 379 -10.85 -4.45 0.93
CA LEU A 379 -10.32 -4.02 -0.37
C LEU A 379 -8.79 -4.10 -0.34
N ASN A 380 -8.16 -4.34 -1.49
CA ASN A 380 -6.70 -4.34 -1.58
C ASN A 380 -6.13 -2.91 -1.52
N ALA A 381 -5.09 -2.71 -0.73
CA ALA A 381 -4.48 -1.41 -0.46
C ALA A 381 -3.82 -0.79 -1.68
N GLU A 382 -3.13 -1.57 -2.52
CA GLU A 382 -2.46 -1.06 -3.71
C GLU A 382 -3.45 -0.61 -4.78
N LEU A 383 -4.53 -1.38 -4.97
CA LEU A 383 -5.62 -0.99 -5.88
C LEU A 383 -6.38 0.22 -5.35
N SER A 384 -6.62 0.30 -4.04
CA SER A 384 -7.21 1.50 -3.41
C SER A 384 -6.32 2.74 -3.58
N TRP A 385 -5.00 2.60 -3.55
CA TRP A 385 -4.07 3.68 -3.86
C TRP A 385 -4.18 4.11 -5.34
N LEU A 386 -4.31 3.15 -6.25
CA LEU A 386 -4.46 3.46 -7.67
C LEU A 386 -5.75 4.23 -7.95
N GLU A 387 -6.86 3.88 -7.29
CA GLU A 387 -8.13 4.63 -7.32
C GLU A 387 -7.99 6.06 -6.80
N PHE A 388 -7.18 6.27 -5.76
CA PHE A 388 -6.84 7.62 -5.30
C PHE A 388 -6.12 8.41 -6.39
N ASN A 389 -5.08 7.83 -7.00
CA ASN A 389 -4.32 8.55 -8.02
C ASN A 389 -5.14 8.75 -9.32
N ALA A 390 -6.04 7.82 -9.67
CA ALA A 390 -6.97 7.98 -10.78
C ALA A 390 -7.88 9.21 -10.61
N ARG A 391 -8.35 9.48 -9.39
CA ARG A 391 -9.17 10.67 -9.10
C ARG A 391 -8.34 11.96 -9.08
N VAL A 392 -7.05 11.90 -8.76
CA VAL A 392 -6.13 13.03 -8.99
C VAL A 392 -6.01 13.34 -10.48
N LEU A 393 -5.93 12.31 -11.33
CA LEU A 393 -5.90 12.49 -12.78
C LEU A 393 -7.21 13.08 -13.31
N GLU A 394 -8.37 12.66 -12.78
CA GLU A 394 -9.66 13.26 -13.13
C GLU A 394 -9.71 14.79 -12.89
N LEU A 395 -9.01 15.30 -11.86
CA LEU A 395 -8.93 16.75 -11.63
C LEU A 395 -8.09 17.48 -12.68
N ALA A 396 -7.09 16.81 -13.26
CA ALA A 396 -6.33 17.33 -14.41
C ALA A 396 -7.13 17.29 -15.72
N GLU A 397 -8.02 16.33 -15.86
CA GLU A 397 -8.91 16.17 -17.01
C GLU A 397 -10.08 17.17 -16.98
N ASP A 398 -10.55 17.56 -15.80
CA ASP A 398 -11.68 18.46 -15.61
C ASP A 398 -11.39 19.87 -16.19
N SER A 399 -12.19 20.28 -17.17
CA SER A 399 -12.07 21.58 -17.86
C SER A 399 -12.46 22.76 -16.98
N ARG A 400 -13.15 22.53 -15.85
CA ARG A 400 -13.48 23.57 -14.86
C ARG A 400 -12.30 23.88 -13.94
N THR A 401 -11.30 23.00 -13.89
CA THR A 401 -10.05 23.23 -13.15
C THR A 401 -9.19 24.23 -13.93
N PRO A 402 -8.66 25.30 -13.29
CA PRO A 402 -7.76 26.25 -13.95
C PRO A 402 -6.52 25.58 -14.56
N LEU A 403 -5.98 26.13 -15.64
CA LEU A 403 -4.90 25.52 -16.41
C LEU A 403 -3.67 25.20 -15.55
N ALA A 404 -3.20 26.14 -14.73
CA ALA A 404 -2.06 25.92 -13.82
C ALA A 404 -2.33 24.76 -12.85
N ALA A 405 -3.55 24.66 -12.32
CA ALA A 405 -3.95 23.57 -11.43
C ALA A 405 -4.00 22.21 -12.15
N ARG A 406 -4.46 22.16 -13.41
CA ARG A 406 -4.46 20.93 -14.21
C ARG A 406 -3.04 20.39 -14.42
N LEU A 407 -2.08 21.27 -14.71
CA LEU A 407 -0.66 20.90 -14.81
C LEU A 407 -0.09 20.40 -13.49
N ARG A 408 -0.43 21.05 -12.37
CA ARG A 408 -0.06 20.54 -11.05
C ARG A 408 -0.63 19.16 -10.79
N PHE A 409 -1.88 18.88 -11.14
CA PHE A 409 -2.47 17.54 -10.96
C PHE A 409 -1.81 16.47 -11.86
N LEU A 410 -1.42 16.80 -13.10
CA LEU A 410 -0.62 15.88 -13.93
C LEU A 410 0.74 15.57 -13.29
N SER A 411 1.42 16.60 -12.79
CA SER A 411 2.70 16.45 -12.07
C SER A 411 2.53 15.64 -10.77
N ILE A 412 1.47 15.91 -10.00
CA ILE A 412 1.15 15.17 -8.77
C ILE A 412 0.87 13.70 -9.09
N PHE A 413 0.12 13.40 -10.15
CA PHE A 413 -0.14 12.03 -10.57
C PHE A 413 1.18 11.27 -10.85
N SER A 414 2.09 11.86 -11.63
CA SER A 414 3.40 11.25 -11.94
C SER A 414 4.26 11.07 -10.70
N THR A 415 4.41 12.11 -9.88
CA THR A 415 5.28 12.07 -8.70
C THR A 415 4.74 11.14 -7.60
N ASN A 416 3.43 11.06 -7.43
CA ASN A 416 2.79 10.06 -6.58
C ASN A 416 3.11 8.63 -7.06
N LEU A 417 2.99 8.38 -8.36
CA LEU A 417 3.28 7.08 -8.95
C LEU A 417 4.75 6.69 -8.80
N ASP A 418 5.68 7.62 -8.98
CA ASP A 418 7.10 7.39 -8.69
C ASP A 418 7.29 6.88 -7.26
N GLN A 419 6.79 7.63 -6.27
CA GLN A 419 6.95 7.26 -4.86
C GLN A 419 6.30 5.91 -4.53
N PHE A 420 5.16 5.62 -5.13
CA PHE A 420 4.46 4.36 -4.91
C PHE A 420 5.21 3.17 -5.51
N VAL A 421 5.75 3.33 -6.72
CA VAL A 421 6.59 2.31 -7.35
C VAL A 421 7.84 2.06 -6.52
N MET A 422 8.54 3.11 -6.10
CA MET A 422 9.76 3.04 -5.29
C MET A 422 9.57 2.28 -3.96
N THR A 423 8.37 2.35 -3.38
CA THR A 423 8.12 1.83 -2.03
C THR A 423 7.25 0.59 -2.03
N GLN A 424 5.99 0.69 -2.44
CA GLN A 424 5.02 -0.39 -2.30
C GLN A 424 5.21 -1.46 -3.37
N ILE A 425 5.35 -1.08 -4.64
CA ILE A 425 5.62 -2.04 -5.72
C ILE A 425 6.99 -2.69 -5.54
N GLY A 426 8.00 -1.91 -5.13
CA GLY A 426 9.31 -2.45 -4.74
C GLY A 426 9.21 -3.53 -3.67
N ALA A 427 8.47 -3.29 -2.59
CA ALA A 427 8.26 -4.27 -1.52
C ALA A 427 7.52 -5.52 -2.02
N LEU A 428 6.48 -5.38 -2.84
CA LEU A 428 5.77 -6.53 -3.43
C LEU A 428 6.67 -7.38 -4.32
N LYS A 429 7.48 -6.75 -5.17
CA LYS A 429 8.45 -7.45 -6.02
C LYS A 429 9.49 -8.19 -5.21
N GLN A 430 9.99 -7.58 -4.14
CA GLN A 430 10.91 -8.25 -3.22
C GLN A 430 10.27 -9.47 -2.56
N LEU A 431 9.01 -9.37 -2.11
CA LEU A 431 8.28 -10.52 -1.56
C LEU A 431 8.15 -11.67 -2.56
N VAL A 432 7.83 -11.36 -3.82
CA VAL A 432 7.78 -12.37 -4.89
C VAL A 432 9.17 -12.99 -5.13
N ALA A 433 10.21 -12.16 -5.21
CA ALA A 433 11.58 -12.61 -5.46
C ALA A 433 12.08 -13.60 -4.39
N VAL A 434 11.80 -13.33 -3.11
CA VAL A 434 12.18 -14.23 -2.00
C VAL A 434 11.19 -15.39 -1.77
N GLY A 435 10.30 -15.68 -2.73
CA GLY A 435 9.32 -16.77 -2.66
C GLY A 435 8.21 -16.58 -1.63
N ARG A 436 8.00 -15.36 -1.11
CA ARG A 436 6.94 -15.02 -0.15
C ARG A 436 5.68 -14.52 -0.85
N ASN A 437 5.10 -15.36 -1.71
CA ASN A 437 3.91 -15.04 -2.51
C ASN A 437 2.58 -15.48 -1.86
N VAL A 438 2.39 -15.14 -0.58
CA VAL A 438 1.21 -15.54 0.21
C VAL A 438 0.22 -14.37 0.32
N ALA A 439 -1.06 -14.65 0.10
CA ALA A 439 -2.13 -13.65 0.24
C ALA A 439 -2.30 -13.23 1.71
N ALA A 440 -2.40 -11.93 1.94
CA ALA A 440 -2.74 -11.38 3.25
C ALA A 440 -4.25 -11.45 3.49
N ALA A 441 -4.65 -11.95 4.66
CA ALA A 441 -6.06 -12.11 5.02
C ALA A 441 -6.76 -10.78 5.31
N ASP A 442 -6.00 -9.72 5.59
CA ASP A 442 -6.46 -8.37 5.89
C ASP A 442 -6.36 -7.38 4.71
N ASP A 443 -6.07 -7.86 3.50
CA ASP A 443 -5.81 -6.99 2.34
C ASP A 443 -6.41 -7.52 1.02
N GLY A 444 -7.69 -7.89 1.05
CA GLY A 444 -8.45 -8.30 -0.13
C GLY A 444 -8.13 -9.69 -0.69
N GLY A 445 -7.07 -10.35 -0.18
CA GLY A 445 -6.75 -11.74 -0.48
C GLY A 445 -6.00 -11.97 -1.78
N LEU A 446 -5.50 -10.91 -2.42
CA LEU A 446 -4.60 -11.04 -3.55
C LEU A 446 -3.20 -11.45 -3.06
N LYS A 447 -2.59 -12.41 -3.77
CA LYS A 447 -1.16 -12.72 -3.59
C LYS A 447 -0.31 -11.59 -4.18
N PRO A 448 0.91 -11.32 -3.67
CA PRO A 448 1.79 -10.29 -4.20
C PRO A 448 1.92 -10.27 -5.74
N GLN A 449 2.13 -11.43 -6.38
CA GLN A 449 2.20 -11.51 -7.84
C GLN A 449 0.87 -11.12 -8.52
N ALA A 450 -0.25 -11.58 -7.98
CA ALA A 450 -1.58 -11.23 -8.51
C ALA A 450 -1.89 -9.74 -8.34
N THR A 451 -1.43 -9.12 -7.24
CA THR A 451 -1.52 -7.66 -7.03
C THR A 451 -0.68 -6.91 -8.07
N LEU A 452 0.55 -7.36 -8.37
CA LEU A 452 1.38 -6.77 -9.41
C LEU A 452 0.73 -6.87 -10.80
N ASP A 453 0.16 -8.03 -11.13
CA ASP A 453 -0.57 -8.26 -12.39
C ASP A 453 -1.79 -7.32 -12.48
N ALA A 454 -2.63 -7.29 -11.44
CA ALA A 454 -3.79 -6.41 -11.38
C ALA A 454 -3.40 -4.92 -11.49
N PHE A 455 -2.35 -4.50 -10.78
CA PHE A 455 -1.84 -3.14 -10.83
C PHE A 455 -1.37 -2.76 -12.24
N ALA A 456 -0.62 -3.64 -12.91
CA ALA A 456 -0.11 -3.40 -14.25
C ALA A 456 -1.25 -3.21 -15.28
N VAL A 457 -2.27 -4.06 -15.23
CA VAL A 457 -3.45 -3.97 -16.10
C VAL A 457 -4.18 -2.64 -15.91
N ARG A 458 -4.31 -2.19 -14.66
CA ARG A 458 -5.02 -0.94 -14.33
C ARG A 458 -4.22 0.32 -14.58
N LEU A 459 -2.89 0.26 -14.49
CA LEU A 459 -2.02 1.42 -14.66
C LEU A 459 -1.94 1.87 -16.12
N GLY A 460 -1.87 0.94 -17.08
CA GLY A 460 -1.72 1.26 -18.51
C GLY A 460 -2.73 2.29 -19.03
N PRO A 461 -4.05 2.06 -18.86
CA PRO A 461 -5.08 3.01 -19.27
C PRO A 461 -5.01 4.37 -18.57
N LEU A 462 -4.54 4.43 -17.31
CA LEU A 462 -4.33 5.69 -16.60
C LEU A 462 -3.16 6.49 -17.18
N LEU A 463 -2.06 5.82 -17.56
CA LEU A 463 -0.95 6.48 -18.26
C LEU A 463 -1.38 7.00 -19.63
N ALA A 464 -2.16 6.22 -20.39
CA ALA A 464 -2.70 6.67 -21.68
C ALA A 464 -3.59 7.91 -21.52
N ARG A 465 -4.47 7.95 -20.51
CA ARG A 465 -5.26 9.13 -20.14
C ARG A 465 -4.40 10.33 -19.76
N GLN A 466 -3.37 10.12 -18.96
CA GLN A 466 -2.42 11.17 -18.56
C GLN A 466 -1.77 11.83 -19.79
N TYR A 467 -1.22 11.02 -20.70
CA TYR A 467 -0.56 11.54 -21.90
C TYR A 467 -1.52 12.18 -22.89
N ARG A 468 -2.75 11.67 -23.05
CA ARG A 468 -3.80 12.37 -23.82
C ARG A 468 -4.12 13.74 -23.26
N THR A 469 -4.26 13.84 -21.94
CA THR A 469 -4.53 15.11 -21.26
C THR A 469 -3.36 16.08 -21.48
N PHE A 470 -2.12 15.61 -21.31
CA PHE A 470 -0.93 16.40 -21.60
C PHE A 470 -0.91 16.90 -23.05
N ARG A 471 -1.14 16.04 -24.06
CA ARG A 471 -1.19 16.45 -25.48
C ARG A 471 -2.24 17.51 -25.77
N THR A 472 -3.40 17.40 -25.12
CA THR A 472 -4.47 18.40 -25.27
C THR A 472 -4.08 19.75 -24.68
N LEU A 473 -3.27 19.74 -23.62
CA LEU A 473 -2.81 20.96 -22.95
C LEU A 473 -1.55 21.57 -23.58
N ALA A 474 -0.65 20.75 -24.12
CA ALA A 474 0.68 21.16 -24.59
C ALA A 474 0.68 22.38 -25.55
N PRO A 475 -0.26 22.51 -26.52
CA PRO A 475 -0.33 23.69 -27.37
C PRO A 475 -0.60 24.99 -26.59
N ALA A 476 -1.43 24.95 -25.55
CA ALA A 476 -1.72 26.11 -24.70
C ALA A 476 -0.56 26.48 -23.76
N LEU A 477 0.46 25.62 -23.69
CA LEU A 477 1.69 25.85 -22.91
C LEU A 477 2.84 26.36 -23.79
N SER A 478 2.62 26.50 -25.10
CA SER A 478 3.65 26.88 -26.07
C SER A 478 4.91 26.00 -26.00
N ILE A 479 4.74 24.70 -25.70
CA ILE A 479 5.85 23.73 -25.72
C ILE A 479 6.11 23.33 -27.18
N VAL A 480 7.29 23.66 -27.70
CA VAL A 480 7.67 23.43 -29.11
C VAL A 480 8.82 22.42 -29.24
N ARG A 481 8.96 21.82 -30.42
CA ARG A 481 10.08 20.93 -30.74
C ARG A 481 11.18 21.73 -31.42
N TRP A 482 12.42 21.23 -31.36
CA TRP A 482 13.56 21.83 -32.06
C TRP A 482 13.32 22.08 -33.56
N ALA A 483 12.57 21.17 -34.20
CA ALA A 483 12.21 21.26 -35.61
C ALA A 483 11.26 22.43 -35.93
N ASP A 484 10.52 22.93 -34.94
CA ASP A 484 9.53 24.01 -35.11
C ASP A 484 10.13 25.40 -34.84
N LEU A 485 11.37 25.46 -34.32
CA LEU A 485 12.08 26.71 -34.04
C LEU A 485 12.60 27.39 -35.31
N ALA A 486 12.59 28.72 -35.29
CA ALA A 486 13.26 29.53 -36.31
C ALA A 486 14.79 29.40 -36.22
N ASP A 487 15.50 29.70 -37.32
CA ASP A 487 16.95 29.46 -37.38
C ASP A 487 17.76 30.37 -36.44
N ASP A 488 17.27 31.57 -36.16
CA ASP A 488 17.83 32.50 -35.16
C ASP A 488 17.63 31.97 -33.73
N GLU A 489 16.43 31.46 -33.40
CA GLU A 489 16.14 30.80 -32.13
C GLU A 489 17.03 29.58 -31.91
N ARG A 490 17.20 28.73 -32.95
CA ARG A 490 18.10 27.57 -32.90
C ARG A 490 19.54 27.99 -32.66
N THR A 491 20.01 29.05 -33.31
CA THR A 491 21.37 29.55 -33.15
C THR A 491 21.62 30.03 -31.72
N GLN A 492 20.68 30.80 -31.15
CA GLN A 492 20.77 31.28 -29.76
C GLN A 492 20.73 30.12 -28.76
N LEU A 493 19.78 29.19 -28.92
CA LEU A 493 19.64 28.04 -28.02
C LEU A 493 20.81 27.06 -28.13
N ARG A 494 21.42 26.92 -29.31
CA ARG A 494 22.64 26.12 -29.49
C ARG A 494 23.81 26.72 -28.73
N ALA A 495 24.02 28.03 -28.81
CA ALA A 495 25.05 28.72 -28.03
C ALA A 495 24.81 28.56 -26.53
N ARG A 496 23.58 28.80 -26.08
CA ARG A 496 23.17 28.57 -24.69
C ARG A 496 23.37 27.12 -24.24
N CYS A 497 23.05 26.15 -25.10
CA CYS A 497 23.27 24.73 -24.82
C CYS A 497 24.76 24.44 -24.63
N ALA A 498 25.62 24.98 -25.50
CA ALA A 498 27.07 24.81 -25.41
C ALA A 498 27.65 25.43 -24.13
N ASP A 499 27.22 26.63 -23.76
CA ASP A 499 27.84 27.43 -22.70
C ASP A 499 27.23 27.19 -21.31
N GLU A 500 25.93 26.89 -21.22
CA GLU A 500 25.20 26.78 -19.94
C GLU A 500 24.77 25.35 -19.59
N ILE A 501 24.58 24.47 -20.58
CA ILE A 501 23.95 23.15 -20.36
C ILE A 501 24.97 22.02 -20.45
N LEU A 502 25.65 21.90 -21.58
CA LEU A 502 26.61 20.82 -21.84
C LEU A 502 27.77 20.74 -20.83
N PRO A 503 28.25 21.83 -20.19
CA PRO A 503 29.27 21.73 -19.14
C PRO A 503 28.84 20.86 -17.93
N PHE A 504 27.52 20.70 -17.71
CA PHE A 504 26.97 19.85 -16.66
C PHE A 504 26.59 18.44 -17.13
N VAL A 505 26.85 18.12 -18.40
CA VAL A 505 26.43 16.86 -19.03
C VAL A 505 27.67 16.03 -19.36
N SER A 506 27.73 14.81 -18.81
CA SER A 506 28.84 13.87 -19.05
C SER A 506 28.33 12.59 -19.73
N PRO A 507 28.74 12.32 -20.98
CA PRO A 507 28.46 11.06 -21.66
C PRO A 507 29.05 9.83 -20.95
N LYS A 508 28.25 8.77 -20.81
CA LYS A 508 28.65 7.48 -20.25
C LYS A 508 28.57 6.40 -21.35
N ALA A 509 29.69 5.90 -21.83
CA ALA A 509 29.69 4.86 -22.86
C ALA A 509 29.15 3.52 -22.33
N LEU A 510 28.33 2.84 -23.12
CA LEU A 510 27.92 1.45 -22.89
C LEU A 510 28.91 0.52 -23.61
N THR A 511 29.86 -0.03 -22.86
CA THR A 511 30.85 -0.99 -23.37
C THR A 511 30.68 -2.35 -22.72
N ARG A 512 30.92 -3.41 -23.49
CA ARG A 512 30.96 -4.79 -23.02
C ARG A 512 32.38 -5.35 -22.90
N ALA A 513 33.38 -4.47 -23.00
CA ALA A 513 34.77 -4.89 -22.83
C ALA A 513 34.96 -5.44 -21.40
N PRO A 514 35.67 -6.58 -21.24
CA PRO A 514 35.96 -7.14 -19.91
C PRO A 514 36.57 -6.08 -18.98
N GLY A 515 36.03 -5.96 -17.76
CA GLY A 515 36.49 -4.99 -16.76
C GLY A 515 35.82 -3.61 -16.80
N HIS A 516 34.91 -3.34 -17.74
CA HIS A 516 34.13 -2.11 -17.76
C HIS A 516 32.68 -2.36 -17.28
N PRO A 517 32.30 -1.88 -16.08
CA PRO A 517 30.94 -2.07 -15.57
C PRO A 517 29.93 -1.22 -16.35
N PHE A 518 28.67 -1.67 -16.38
CA PHE A 518 27.56 -0.87 -16.89
C PHE A 518 27.48 0.45 -16.10
N PRO A 519 27.34 1.61 -16.77
CA PRO A 519 27.30 2.89 -16.08
C PRO A 519 26.05 3.04 -15.22
N VAL A 520 26.23 3.35 -13.94
CA VAL A 520 25.13 3.60 -13.02
C VAL A 520 24.35 4.84 -13.47
N VAL A 521 23.08 4.62 -13.80
CA VAL A 521 22.10 5.67 -14.10
C VAL A 521 21.34 6.03 -12.82
N GLY A 522 21.29 7.33 -12.51
CA GLY A 522 20.66 7.84 -11.29
C GLY A 522 19.15 7.63 -11.23
N ASP A 523 18.61 7.49 -10.02
CA ASP A 523 17.17 7.38 -9.76
C ASP A 523 16.41 8.63 -10.25
N ARG A 524 15.35 8.42 -11.02
CA ARG A 524 14.41 9.44 -11.54
C ARG A 524 15.06 10.56 -12.35
N ARG A 525 16.31 10.39 -12.78
CA ARG A 525 17.00 11.32 -13.68
C ARG A 525 16.60 11.06 -15.13
N LEU A 526 16.37 12.13 -15.86
CA LEU A 526 16.13 12.08 -17.30
C LEU A 526 17.46 11.86 -18.02
N ALA A 527 17.49 10.93 -18.97
CA ALA A 527 18.70 10.60 -19.71
C ALA A 527 18.36 10.32 -21.18
N LEU A 528 19.35 10.49 -22.06
CA LEU A 528 19.27 10.10 -23.47
C LEU A 528 20.08 8.82 -23.70
N LEU A 529 19.45 7.81 -24.29
CA LEU A 529 20.11 6.63 -24.85
C LEU A 529 20.50 6.93 -26.29
N VAL A 530 21.79 7.18 -26.50
CA VAL A 530 22.37 7.61 -27.78
C VAL A 530 22.97 6.40 -28.49
N ALA A 531 22.60 6.22 -29.75
CA ALA A 531 23.23 5.28 -30.67
C ALA A 531 24.02 6.07 -31.73
N LEU A 532 25.31 5.78 -31.87
CA LEU A 532 26.23 6.54 -32.72
C LEU A 532 27.20 5.64 -33.48
N ARG A 533 27.79 6.17 -34.55
CA ARG A 533 28.80 5.51 -35.38
C ARG A 533 30.01 6.42 -35.55
N ASP A 534 31.17 5.84 -35.76
CA ASP A 534 32.39 6.62 -36.02
C ASP A 534 32.39 7.22 -37.43
N GLN A 535 31.69 6.61 -38.39
CA GLN A 535 31.57 7.09 -39.77
C GLN A 535 30.13 6.95 -40.30
N PRO A 536 29.70 7.79 -41.26
CA PRO A 536 28.39 7.65 -41.91
C PRO A 536 28.26 6.31 -42.64
N GLY A 537 27.18 5.57 -42.39
CA GLY A 537 26.83 4.34 -43.13
C GLY A 537 27.76 3.13 -42.96
N ALA A 538 28.84 3.25 -42.18
CA ALA A 538 29.84 2.19 -41.99
C ALA A 538 30.24 2.05 -40.50
N GLY A 539 30.72 0.86 -40.12
CA GLY A 539 31.21 0.56 -38.76
C GLY A 539 30.12 0.08 -37.78
N PRO A 540 30.50 -0.42 -36.59
CA PRO A 540 29.57 -0.88 -35.57
C PRO A 540 28.80 0.29 -34.92
N LEU A 541 27.62 -0.01 -34.35
CA LEU A 541 26.92 0.93 -33.47
C LEU A 541 27.60 0.95 -32.10
N HIS A 542 27.84 2.16 -31.59
CA HIS A 542 28.21 2.43 -30.22
C HIS A 542 27.01 3.01 -29.48
N TYR A 543 26.88 2.69 -28.20
CA TYR A 543 25.81 3.20 -27.37
C TYR A 543 26.38 4.00 -26.22
N ALA A 544 25.68 5.06 -25.82
CA ALA A 544 26.04 5.87 -24.68
C ALA A 544 24.79 6.40 -23.98
N ILE A 545 24.94 6.71 -22.70
CA ILE A 545 23.92 7.34 -21.87
C ILE A 545 24.39 8.76 -21.57
N VAL A 546 23.55 9.74 -21.91
CA VAL A 546 23.76 11.16 -21.61
C VAL A 546 22.75 11.55 -20.55
N GLU A 547 23.18 11.64 -19.30
CA GLU A 547 22.32 11.93 -18.16
C GLU A 547 22.20 13.44 -17.96
N LEU A 548 20.99 13.95 -17.76
CA LEU A 548 20.73 15.37 -17.53
C LEU A 548 20.85 15.69 -16.03
N SER A 549 21.56 16.77 -15.71
CA SER A 549 21.68 17.25 -14.33
C SER A 549 20.31 17.69 -13.78
N PRO A 550 19.97 17.32 -12.53
CA PRO A 550 18.72 17.78 -11.90
C PRO A 550 18.72 19.29 -11.56
N GLU A 551 19.86 19.97 -11.68
CA GLU A 551 19.98 21.42 -11.49
C GLU A 551 19.51 22.20 -12.72
N LEU A 552 19.42 21.55 -13.88
CA LEU A 552 18.93 22.16 -15.10
C LEU A 552 17.39 22.29 -15.04
N PRO A 553 16.82 23.40 -15.53
CA PRO A 553 15.37 23.51 -15.66
C PRO A 553 14.84 22.40 -16.56
N ARG A 554 13.63 21.91 -16.30
CA ARG A 554 12.97 20.91 -17.15
C ARG A 554 12.59 21.48 -18.51
N PHE A 555 12.19 22.74 -18.53
CA PHE A 555 11.76 23.48 -19.71
C PHE A 555 12.54 24.78 -19.82
N ILE A 556 13.09 25.04 -21.00
CA ILE A 556 13.92 26.19 -21.29
C ILE A 556 13.10 27.17 -22.12
N ALA A 557 12.97 28.40 -21.64
CA ALA A 557 12.36 29.47 -22.42
C ALA A 557 13.20 29.74 -23.68
N VAL A 558 12.54 29.72 -24.83
CA VAL A 558 13.11 30.09 -26.14
C VAL A 558 13.24 31.62 -26.21
N SER A 559 12.24 32.34 -25.72
CA SER A 559 12.23 33.79 -25.58
C SER A 559 11.43 34.22 -24.33
N PRO A 560 11.62 35.46 -23.81
CA PRO A 560 11.04 35.89 -22.54
C PRO A 560 9.50 35.80 -22.46
N ASP A 561 8.80 36.02 -23.57
CA ASP A 561 7.33 35.97 -23.68
C ASP A 561 6.84 34.82 -24.58
N GLY A 562 7.72 33.90 -24.98
CA GLY A 562 7.45 32.95 -26.07
C GLY A 562 7.55 31.47 -25.71
N ASN A 563 7.83 30.68 -26.73
CA ASN A 563 7.83 29.22 -26.67
C ASN A 563 8.79 28.65 -25.62
N GLN A 564 8.54 27.42 -25.21
CA GLN A 564 9.42 26.66 -24.32
C GLN A 564 9.84 25.36 -25.00
N ILE A 565 11.10 24.96 -24.81
CA ILE A 565 11.63 23.68 -25.30
C ILE A 565 12.00 22.78 -24.12
N ALA A 566 11.70 21.49 -24.25
CA ALA A 566 12.12 20.50 -23.28
C ALA A 566 13.66 20.35 -23.30
N THR A 567 14.30 20.28 -22.13
CA THR A 567 15.78 20.23 -22.02
C THR A 567 16.39 19.03 -22.74
N GLU A 568 15.73 17.87 -22.71
CA GLU A 568 16.16 16.70 -23.46
C GLU A 568 16.07 16.88 -24.97
N ASP A 569 15.11 17.67 -25.48
CA ASP A 569 15.00 17.95 -26.91
C ASP A 569 16.12 18.89 -27.36
N LEU A 570 16.46 19.89 -26.54
CA LEU A 570 17.57 20.80 -26.79
C LEU A 570 18.92 20.05 -26.79
N VAL A 571 19.17 19.21 -25.78
CA VAL A 571 20.39 18.42 -25.73
C VAL A 571 20.44 17.41 -26.88
N ARG A 572 19.32 16.73 -27.20
CA ARG A 572 19.24 15.79 -28.34
C ARG A 572 19.67 16.43 -29.65
N ALA A 573 19.19 17.65 -29.93
CA ALA A 573 19.48 18.37 -31.16
C ALA A 573 20.95 18.85 -31.27
N ASN A 574 21.67 18.90 -30.15
CA ASN A 574 23.04 19.42 -30.07
C ASN A 574 24.06 18.36 -29.60
N LEU A 575 23.72 17.06 -29.70
CA LEU A 575 24.62 15.96 -29.33
C LEU A 575 25.90 15.92 -30.17
N ASP A 576 25.91 16.53 -31.36
CA ASP A 576 27.10 16.65 -32.20
C ASP A 576 28.21 17.47 -31.53
N LEU A 577 27.86 18.40 -30.63
CA LEU A 577 28.82 19.14 -29.81
C LEU A 577 29.51 18.22 -28.77
N LEU A 578 28.82 17.20 -28.27
CA LEU A 578 29.38 16.22 -27.32
C LEU A 578 30.18 15.11 -28.04
N TYR A 579 29.87 14.83 -29.30
CA TYR A 579 30.50 13.76 -30.09
C TYR A 579 31.08 14.29 -31.41
N PRO A 580 32.09 15.17 -31.35
CA PRO A 580 32.67 15.75 -32.56
C PRO A 580 33.25 14.66 -33.47
N GLY A 581 32.94 14.76 -34.77
CA GLY A 581 33.43 13.83 -35.79
C GLY A 581 32.74 12.46 -35.81
N ARG A 582 31.71 12.22 -34.97
CA ARG A 582 30.90 11.00 -35.00
C ARG A 582 29.49 11.28 -35.52
N VAL A 583 28.82 10.24 -36.01
CA VAL A 583 27.46 10.33 -36.54
C VAL A 583 26.48 9.82 -35.50
N ILE A 584 25.60 10.70 -35.02
CA ILE A 584 24.47 10.33 -34.16
C ILE A 584 23.41 9.64 -35.04
N SER A 585 23.18 8.34 -34.81
CA SER A 585 22.16 7.57 -35.53
C SER A 585 20.77 7.78 -34.95
N SER A 586 20.68 7.80 -33.62
CA SER A 586 19.43 8.08 -32.89
C SER A 586 19.73 8.43 -31.43
N ALA A 587 18.83 9.14 -30.77
CA ALA A 587 18.96 9.47 -29.36
C ALA A 587 17.57 9.54 -28.70
N HIS A 588 17.36 8.70 -27.69
CA HIS A 588 16.04 8.50 -27.11
C HIS A 588 15.99 8.82 -25.62
N ALA A 589 15.04 9.65 -25.20
CA ALA A 589 14.83 9.98 -23.80
C ALA A 589 14.28 8.78 -23.02
N PHE A 590 14.84 8.54 -21.84
CA PHE A 590 14.38 7.52 -20.90
C PHE A 590 14.61 7.97 -19.45
N ARG A 591 13.93 7.30 -18.52
CA ARG A 591 14.03 7.54 -17.09
C ARG A 591 13.87 6.24 -16.31
N LEU A 592 14.64 6.10 -15.23
CA LEU A 592 14.58 4.93 -14.34
C LEU A 592 13.95 5.29 -13.00
N THR A 593 13.24 4.35 -12.39
CA THR A 593 12.81 4.43 -10.98
C THR A 593 13.41 3.26 -10.20
N ARG A 594 14.16 3.54 -9.13
CA ARG A 594 14.86 2.53 -8.30
C ARG A 594 14.19 2.38 -6.92
N SER A 595 14.45 1.25 -6.24
CA SER A 595 13.86 0.96 -4.93
C SER A 595 14.24 1.98 -3.84
N GLY A 596 13.25 2.41 -3.05
CA GLY A 596 13.37 3.48 -2.06
C GLY A 596 13.48 3.05 -0.59
N ASP A 597 13.40 1.77 -0.24
CA ASP A 597 13.28 1.33 1.17
C ASP A 597 14.64 1.17 1.88
N LEU A 598 14.95 1.98 2.90
CA LEU A 598 16.19 1.90 3.67
C LEU A 598 16.19 0.63 4.53
N GLN A 599 17.00 -0.38 4.17
CA GLN A 599 17.22 -1.54 5.04
C GLN A 599 18.42 -1.24 5.93
N LEU A 600 18.15 -0.64 7.09
CA LEU A 600 19.17 -0.37 8.11
C LEU A 600 19.23 -1.58 9.04
N ASP A 601 20.43 -2.09 9.27
CA ASP A 601 20.67 -3.03 10.38
C ASP A 601 20.87 -2.24 11.67
N GLU A 602 19.73 -1.87 12.28
CA GLU A 602 19.66 -0.97 13.44
C GLU A 602 20.27 -1.58 14.72
N ALA A 603 20.55 -2.89 14.72
CA ALA A 603 21.05 -3.61 15.88
C ALA A 603 22.59 -3.66 15.96
N THR A 604 23.31 -3.46 14.86
CA THR A 604 24.77 -3.62 14.80
C THR A 604 25.55 -2.31 14.75
N THR A 605 24.91 -1.16 14.53
CA THR A 605 25.61 0.13 14.39
C THR A 605 25.63 0.95 15.69
N ALA A 606 26.81 1.36 16.14
CA ALA A 606 27.00 2.20 17.32
C ALA A 606 26.53 3.67 17.11
N ASN A 607 26.46 4.15 15.86
CA ASN A 607 26.00 5.49 15.49
C ASN A 607 24.92 5.44 14.39
N PHE A 608 23.69 5.75 14.79
CA PHE A 608 22.52 5.70 13.92
C PHE A 608 22.56 6.72 12.76
N LEU A 609 23.17 7.90 12.97
CA LEU A 609 23.35 8.91 11.91
C LEU A 609 24.26 8.40 10.80
N GLN A 610 25.39 7.79 11.18
CA GLN A 610 26.37 7.25 10.23
C GLN A 610 25.78 6.10 9.39
N ALA A 611 24.96 5.24 10.00
CA ALA A 611 24.26 4.17 9.28
C ALA A 611 23.36 4.71 8.16
N ILE A 612 22.64 5.80 8.42
CA ILE A 612 21.80 6.46 7.40
C ILE A 612 22.66 7.05 6.28
N GLU A 613 23.79 7.68 6.61
CA GLU A 613 24.70 8.27 5.62
C GLU A 613 25.30 7.21 4.69
N GLU A 614 25.76 6.08 5.23
CA GLU A 614 26.28 4.95 4.43
C GLU A 614 25.20 4.37 3.51
N GLU A 615 23.96 4.25 4.00
CA GLU A 615 22.85 3.74 3.20
C GLU A 615 22.38 4.74 2.12
N LEU A 616 22.49 6.06 2.37
CA LEU A 616 22.22 7.09 1.37
C LEU A 616 23.16 7.00 0.18
N VAL A 617 24.43 6.66 0.40
CA VAL A 617 25.41 6.42 -0.69
C VAL A 617 25.04 5.17 -1.50
N ARG A 618 24.67 4.08 -0.81
CA ARG A 618 24.28 2.80 -1.45
C ARG A 618 23.02 2.91 -2.30
N ARG A 619 22.15 3.89 -2.01
CA ARG A 619 20.86 4.12 -2.67
C ARG A 619 20.94 4.24 -4.20
N GLN A 620 22.02 4.78 -4.74
CA GLN A 620 22.18 4.97 -6.19
C GLN A 620 22.30 3.65 -6.96
N SER A 621 22.69 2.56 -6.29
CA SER A 621 22.87 1.23 -6.90
C SER A 621 21.67 0.29 -6.72
N ARG A 622 20.54 0.77 -6.22
CA ARG A 622 19.41 -0.10 -5.87
C ARG A 622 18.69 -0.67 -7.08
N PRO A 623 17.99 -1.81 -6.94
CA PRO A 623 17.28 -2.42 -8.05
C PRO A 623 16.31 -1.45 -8.73
N VAL A 624 16.30 -1.49 -10.06
CA VAL A 624 15.41 -0.78 -10.96
C VAL A 624 14.05 -1.47 -10.92
N LEU A 625 13.02 -0.67 -10.69
CA LEU A 625 11.65 -1.13 -10.56
C LEU A 625 10.78 -0.75 -11.76
N ARG A 626 11.14 0.31 -12.49
CA ARG A 626 10.42 0.82 -13.66
C ARG A 626 11.38 1.53 -14.62
N ILE A 627 11.14 1.35 -15.92
CA ILE A 627 11.79 2.06 -17.02
C ILE A 627 10.72 2.78 -17.83
N GLU A 628 10.92 4.06 -18.07
CA GLU A 628 10.08 4.88 -18.95
C GLU A 628 10.90 5.27 -20.17
N PHE A 629 10.39 5.00 -21.37
CA PHE A 629 10.98 5.43 -22.64
C PHE A 629 10.08 6.44 -23.32
N GLU A 630 10.64 7.37 -24.08
CA GLU A 630 9.82 8.16 -25.00
C GLU A 630 9.28 7.31 -26.16
N SER A 631 8.15 7.74 -26.70
CA SER A 631 7.57 7.21 -27.93
C SER A 631 8.56 7.25 -29.09
N GLY A 632 8.60 6.19 -29.89
CA GLY A 632 9.51 6.07 -31.03
C GLY A 632 10.88 5.46 -30.70
N THR A 633 11.15 5.10 -29.43
CA THR A 633 12.34 4.33 -29.06
C THR A 633 12.28 2.92 -29.68
N PRO A 634 13.23 2.52 -30.55
CA PRO A 634 13.26 1.20 -31.17
C PRO A 634 13.28 0.06 -30.14
N GLN A 635 12.51 -1.02 -30.39
CA GLN A 635 12.43 -2.17 -29.48
C GLN A 635 13.81 -2.75 -29.14
N ALA A 636 14.71 -2.83 -30.12
CA ALA A 636 16.08 -3.31 -29.92
C ALA A 636 16.87 -2.49 -28.88
N LEU A 637 16.63 -1.17 -28.77
CA LEU A 637 17.26 -0.32 -27.77
C LEU A 637 16.62 -0.50 -26.38
N GLN A 638 15.30 -0.68 -26.33
CA GLN A 638 14.59 -0.98 -25.09
C GLN A 638 15.08 -2.32 -24.51
N ASP A 639 15.13 -3.35 -25.34
CA ASP A 639 15.63 -4.69 -24.99
C ASP A 639 17.11 -4.65 -24.59
N LEU A 640 17.90 -3.80 -25.24
CA LEU A 640 19.29 -3.58 -24.88
C LEU A 640 19.40 -3.04 -23.46
N LEU A 641 18.77 -1.90 -23.18
CA LEU A 641 18.87 -1.27 -21.86
C LEU A 641 18.31 -2.17 -20.76
N GLN A 642 17.17 -2.81 -20.99
CA GLN A 642 16.57 -3.74 -20.03
C GLN A 642 17.52 -4.90 -19.70
N ARG A 643 18.16 -5.50 -20.72
CA ARG A 643 19.12 -6.59 -20.51
C ARG A 643 20.34 -6.12 -19.74
N GLU A 644 20.91 -4.96 -20.06
CA GLU A 644 22.09 -4.46 -19.35
C GLU A 644 21.77 -4.13 -17.87
N LEU A 645 20.60 -3.55 -17.57
CA LEU A 645 20.17 -3.29 -16.19
C LEU A 645 19.91 -4.58 -15.39
N ARG A 646 19.39 -5.63 -16.03
CA ARG A 646 19.30 -6.96 -15.40
C ARG A 646 20.69 -7.54 -15.08
N PHE A 647 21.68 -7.28 -15.92
CA PHE A 647 23.04 -7.73 -15.71
C PHE A 647 23.72 -6.96 -14.57
N GLU A 648 23.53 -5.63 -14.48
CA GLU A 648 23.93 -4.79 -13.33
C GLU A 648 23.40 -5.38 -12.00
N GLU A 649 22.21 -5.97 -12.04
CA GLU A 649 21.52 -6.56 -10.88
C GLU A 649 21.72 -8.08 -10.73
N SER A 650 22.56 -8.71 -11.56
CA SER A 650 22.66 -10.18 -11.61
C SER A 650 23.13 -10.82 -10.30
N GLU A 651 23.97 -10.13 -9.51
CA GLU A 651 24.37 -10.55 -8.17
C GLU A 651 23.24 -10.43 -7.11
N ARG A 652 22.12 -9.78 -7.46
CA ARG A 652 21.05 -9.36 -6.54
C ARG A 652 19.66 -9.89 -6.92
N GLU A 653 19.59 -10.87 -7.83
CA GLU A 653 18.34 -11.43 -8.37
C GLU A 653 17.38 -10.34 -8.89
N SER A 654 17.70 -9.77 -10.04
CA SER A 654 16.89 -8.70 -10.68
C SER A 654 15.39 -9.03 -10.72
N THR A 655 14.58 -8.10 -10.22
CA THR A 655 13.11 -8.18 -10.28
C THR A 655 12.51 -7.51 -11.51
N LEU A 656 13.37 -7.01 -12.41
CA LEU A 656 12.99 -6.24 -13.58
C LEU A 656 12.47 -7.17 -14.68
N SER A 657 11.21 -6.99 -15.07
CA SER A 657 10.52 -7.79 -16.08
C SER A 657 10.11 -6.93 -17.29
N ALA A 658 9.60 -7.56 -18.36
CA ALA A 658 8.94 -6.81 -19.44
C ALA A 658 7.72 -6.02 -18.93
N ALA A 659 7.23 -6.33 -17.74
CA ALA A 659 6.11 -5.64 -17.13
C ALA A 659 6.42 -4.23 -16.61
N ASP A 660 7.69 -3.90 -16.59
CA ASP A 660 8.22 -2.71 -15.93
C ASP A 660 8.69 -1.65 -16.92
N VAL A 661 8.52 -1.93 -18.21
CA VAL A 661 8.87 -1.05 -19.31
C VAL A 661 7.60 -0.34 -19.78
N TYR A 662 7.63 0.99 -19.77
CA TYR A 662 6.52 1.85 -20.15
C TYR A 662 6.97 2.79 -21.25
N VAL A 663 6.10 3.00 -22.24
CA VAL A 663 6.33 3.97 -23.32
C VAL A 663 5.46 5.19 -23.09
N SER A 664 6.11 6.34 -23.01
CA SER A 664 5.53 7.65 -22.80
C SER A 664 5.12 8.25 -24.15
N ASP A 665 3.84 8.54 -24.31
CA ASP A 665 3.26 9.14 -25.53
C ASP A 665 3.38 10.67 -25.49
N GLY A 666 4.63 11.14 -25.45
CA GLY A 666 5.03 12.53 -25.24
C GLY A 666 6.34 12.68 -24.47
N ALA A 667 6.56 13.85 -23.87
CA ALA A 667 7.73 14.13 -23.04
C ALA A 667 7.80 13.19 -21.83
N VAL A 668 8.97 12.59 -21.58
CA VAL A 668 9.20 11.76 -20.39
C VAL A 668 9.29 12.67 -19.15
N ASP A 669 8.88 12.17 -17.99
CA ASP A 669 8.86 12.91 -16.73
C ASP A 669 7.92 14.14 -16.73
N LEU A 670 6.61 13.86 -16.82
CA LEU A 670 5.57 14.89 -16.61
C LEU A 670 5.54 15.45 -15.18
N GLY A 671 6.36 14.92 -14.25
CA GLY A 671 6.59 15.52 -12.95
C GLY A 671 7.12 16.95 -13.06
N GLY A 672 7.93 17.24 -14.08
CA GLY A 672 8.50 18.57 -14.32
C GLY A 672 7.51 19.64 -14.80
N LEU A 673 6.25 19.28 -15.13
CA LEU A 673 5.20 20.26 -15.46
C LEU A 673 4.91 21.24 -14.31
N ARG A 674 5.34 20.93 -13.10
CA ARG A 674 5.23 21.82 -11.94
C ARG A 674 5.99 23.13 -12.14
N GLU A 675 7.09 23.12 -12.90
CA GLU A 675 7.86 24.34 -13.21
C GLU A 675 7.03 25.31 -14.04
N ILE A 676 6.38 24.81 -15.10
CA ILE A 676 5.45 25.58 -15.93
C ILE A 676 4.26 26.05 -15.09
N ALA A 677 3.70 25.17 -14.27
CA ALA A 677 2.53 25.49 -13.44
C ALA A 677 2.79 26.54 -12.35
N ALA A 678 4.05 26.86 -12.05
CA ALA A 678 4.45 27.91 -11.13
C ALA A 678 4.59 29.28 -11.81
N ALA A 679 4.53 29.35 -13.14
CA ALA A 679 4.60 30.59 -13.88
C ALA A 679 3.36 31.47 -13.64
N ALA A 680 3.58 32.73 -13.28
CA ALA A 680 2.52 33.68 -12.91
C ALA A 680 1.54 34.02 -14.04
N SER A 681 1.90 33.73 -15.30
CA SER A 681 1.08 34.02 -16.49
C SER A 681 -0.06 33.03 -16.73
N LEU A 682 -0.06 31.87 -16.06
CA LEU A 682 -1.10 30.86 -16.27
C LEU A 682 -2.31 31.08 -15.36
N PRO A 683 -3.55 30.99 -15.88
CA PRO A 683 -4.75 31.06 -15.06
C PRO A 683 -4.75 30.01 -13.94
N ASP A 684 -4.94 30.48 -12.71
CA ASP A 684 -4.96 29.66 -11.51
C ASP A 684 -6.20 29.94 -10.63
N TYR A 685 -6.40 29.15 -9.57
CA TYR A 685 -7.39 29.41 -8.54
C TYR A 685 -7.21 30.81 -7.96
N PRO A 686 -8.32 31.52 -7.65
CA PRO A 686 -8.25 32.83 -7.00
C PRO A 686 -7.41 32.79 -5.72
N ALA A 687 -6.63 33.84 -5.48
CA ALA A 687 -5.90 34.00 -4.24
C ALA A 687 -6.88 33.86 -3.05
N PHE A 688 -6.48 33.09 -2.05
CA PHE A 688 -7.26 32.90 -0.83
C PHE A 688 -6.56 33.66 0.29
N VAL A 689 -7.30 34.52 1.01
CA VAL A 689 -6.76 35.30 2.13
C VAL A 689 -7.07 34.54 3.43
N PRO A 690 -6.05 34.01 4.14
CA PRO A 690 -6.28 33.27 5.37
C PRO A 690 -6.81 34.17 6.50
N ALA A 691 -7.75 33.65 7.29
CA ALA A 691 -8.30 34.35 8.44
C ALA A 691 -7.30 34.42 9.60
N GLN A 692 -7.32 35.54 10.34
CA GLN A 692 -6.54 35.70 11.57
C GLN A 692 -7.38 35.23 12.76
N ARG A 693 -6.89 34.21 13.49
CA ARG A 693 -7.61 33.62 14.64
C ARG A 693 -7.25 34.25 15.97
N PHE A 694 -6.04 34.75 16.10
CA PHE A 694 -5.60 35.52 17.25
C PHE A 694 -5.80 37.00 17.00
N GLU A 695 -6.28 37.72 18.02
CA GLU A 695 -6.38 39.17 17.98
C GLU A 695 -4.97 39.78 17.96
N SER A 696 -4.71 40.73 17.06
CA SER A 696 -3.36 41.30 16.85
C SER A 696 -2.89 42.19 18.00
N GLN A 697 -3.81 42.77 18.77
CA GLN A 697 -3.51 43.72 19.86
C GLN A 697 -3.20 43.03 21.21
N ARG A 698 -3.34 41.71 21.29
CA ARG A 698 -3.17 40.93 22.52
C ARG A 698 -2.17 39.82 22.28
N SER A 699 -1.37 39.47 23.29
CA SER A 699 -0.43 38.34 23.18
C SER A 699 -1.19 37.02 23.01
N VAL A 700 -0.56 36.03 22.35
CA VAL A 700 -1.12 34.69 22.18
C VAL A 700 -1.31 34.03 23.55
N ALA A 701 -0.34 34.17 24.45
CA ALA A 701 -0.41 33.58 25.80
C ALA A 701 -1.62 34.07 26.61
N GLU A 702 -1.90 35.38 26.60
CA GLU A 702 -3.09 35.94 27.28
C GLU A 702 -4.41 35.45 26.70
N GLN A 703 -4.47 35.22 25.40
CA GLN A 703 -5.66 34.70 24.75
C GLN A 703 -5.88 33.23 25.10
N LEU A 704 -4.80 32.42 25.16
CA LEU A 704 -4.87 31.00 25.53
C LEU A 704 -5.17 30.78 27.01
N ASP A 705 -4.76 31.70 27.89
CA ASP A 705 -5.13 31.67 29.31
C ASP A 705 -6.65 31.86 29.52
N GLN A 706 -7.38 32.37 28.51
CA GLN A 706 -8.84 32.58 28.57
C GLN A 706 -9.65 31.46 27.92
N ARG A 707 -9.20 30.97 26.75
CA ARG A 707 -9.89 29.91 26.01
C ARG A 707 -8.96 29.19 25.05
N ASP A 708 -9.31 27.96 24.71
CA ASP A 708 -8.64 27.25 23.62
C ASP A 708 -8.94 27.90 22.26
N VAL A 709 -7.99 27.76 21.33
CA VAL A 709 -8.15 28.24 19.95
C VAL A 709 -7.88 27.09 18.99
N LEU A 710 -8.87 26.80 18.13
CA LEU A 710 -8.73 25.86 17.02
C LEU A 710 -8.45 26.63 15.74
N VAL A 711 -7.45 26.19 14.99
CA VAL A 711 -7.14 26.67 13.64
C VAL A 711 -7.38 25.57 12.61
N HIS A 712 -7.75 25.97 11.40
CA HIS A 712 -7.91 25.13 10.21
C HIS A 712 -7.09 25.74 9.06
N HIS A 713 -5.84 25.32 8.90
CA HIS A 713 -5.01 25.73 7.76
C HIS A 713 -5.50 25.02 6.48
N PRO A 714 -5.37 25.62 5.28
CA PRO A 714 -4.88 26.97 4.98
C PRO A 714 -5.93 28.07 5.19
N HIS A 715 -7.12 27.72 5.69
CA HIS A 715 -8.21 28.69 5.86
C HIS A 715 -7.90 29.76 6.91
N ASP A 716 -7.10 29.41 7.91
CA ASP A 716 -6.52 30.30 8.90
C ASP A 716 -5.04 30.56 8.60
N SER A 717 -4.50 31.69 9.06
CA SER A 717 -3.13 32.12 8.80
C SER A 717 -2.11 31.30 9.60
N PHE A 718 -1.19 30.59 8.94
CA PHE A 718 -0.08 29.89 9.62
C PHE A 718 0.92 30.88 10.28
N PRO A 719 1.37 31.96 9.60
CA PRO A 719 2.18 32.99 10.25
C PRO A 719 1.48 33.64 11.44
N GLY A 720 0.19 33.96 11.29
CA GLY A 720 -0.63 34.59 12.32
C GLY A 720 -1.06 33.67 13.47
N SER A 721 -0.74 32.37 13.40
CA SER A 721 -1.08 31.39 14.44
C SER A 721 0.15 30.70 14.99
N PHE A 722 0.65 29.66 14.32
CA PHE A 722 1.72 28.82 14.85
C PHE A 722 3.08 29.53 14.88
N GLU A 723 3.45 30.28 13.83
CA GLU A 723 4.71 31.02 13.86
C GLU A 723 4.69 32.10 14.94
N ARG A 724 3.61 32.90 14.99
CA ARG A 724 3.39 33.89 16.04
C ARG A 724 3.48 33.29 17.45
N PHE A 725 2.90 32.11 17.67
CA PHE A 725 2.97 31.40 18.96
C PHE A 725 4.42 31.10 19.38
N ILE A 726 5.27 30.66 18.45
CA ILE A 726 6.69 30.37 18.75
C ILE A 726 7.52 31.65 18.86
N ILE A 727 7.30 32.65 18.00
CA ILE A 727 8.04 33.92 18.00
C ILE A 727 7.78 34.67 19.31
N GLU A 728 6.51 34.86 19.69
CA GLU A 728 6.19 35.58 20.93
C GLU A 728 6.77 34.86 22.16
N ALA A 729 6.79 33.53 22.18
CA ALA A 729 7.39 32.79 23.28
C ALA A 729 8.92 32.84 23.30
N ALA A 730 9.56 32.93 22.13
CA ALA A 730 11.00 33.14 22.04
C ALA A 730 11.42 34.52 22.55
N GLU A 731 10.56 35.52 22.41
CA GLU A 731 10.79 36.90 22.84
C GLU A 731 10.36 37.17 24.30
N ASP A 732 9.34 36.47 24.83
CA ASP A 732 8.84 36.67 26.20
C ASP A 732 9.90 36.30 27.26
N PRO A 733 10.33 37.24 28.13
CA PRO A 733 11.31 36.97 29.18
C PRO A 733 10.78 36.02 30.28
N SER A 734 9.46 35.86 30.39
CA SER A 734 8.81 34.97 31.35
C SER A 734 8.88 33.50 30.91
N VAL A 735 9.18 33.22 29.63
CA VAL A 735 9.28 31.86 29.11
C VAL A 735 10.60 31.23 29.53
N GLN A 736 10.49 30.03 30.12
CA GLN A 736 11.62 29.27 30.65
C GLN A 736 12.03 28.13 29.72
N ALA A 737 11.06 27.51 29.04
CA ALA A 737 11.34 26.39 28.13
C ALA A 737 10.40 26.36 26.92
N ILE A 738 10.95 25.90 25.79
CA ILE A 738 10.24 25.66 24.53
C ILE A 738 10.58 24.24 24.06
N LYS A 739 9.56 23.37 23.94
CA LYS A 739 9.73 21.99 23.45
C LYS A 739 8.91 21.78 22.19
N LEU A 740 9.50 21.17 21.16
CA LEU A 740 8.88 21.06 19.84
C LEU A 740 9.23 19.75 19.13
N THR A 741 8.27 19.14 18.44
CA THR A 741 8.54 18.06 17.48
C THR A 741 8.66 18.64 16.08
N LEU A 742 9.78 18.43 15.38
CA LEU A 742 9.99 18.92 14.03
C LEU A 742 10.14 17.76 13.04
N TYR A 743 9.11 17.60 12.22
CA TYR A 743 9.03 16.64 11.12
C TYR A 743 9.14 17.43 9.81
N ARG A 744 10.37 17.55 9.29
CA ARG A 744 10.76 18.35 8.10
C ARG A 744 10.80 19.86 8.33
N PRO A 745 11.98 20.47 8.51
CA PRO A 745 12.11 21.90 8.28
C PRO A 745 11.83 22.18 6.79
N GLY A 746 11.09 23.25 6.49
CA GLY A 746 11.04 23.83 5.14
C GLY A 746 12.39 24.44 4.76
N GLY A 747 12.37 25.45 3.87
CA GLY A 747 13.54 26.31 3.63
C GLY A 747 13.99 27.09 4.89
N PRO A 748 14.78 28.17 4.75
CA PRO A 748 15.16 29.02 5.90
C PRO A 748 13.90 29.39 6.71
N SER A 749 13.82 28.90 7.94
CA SER A 749 12.59 28.86 8.72
C SER A 749 12.61 29.93 9.80
N THR A 750 11.60 30.80 9.80
CA THR A 750 11.35 31.79 10.87
C THR A 750 11.28 31.12 12.25
N ILE A 751 10.71 29.91 12.32
CA ILE A 751 10.64 29.09 13.54
C ILE A 751 12.05 28.73 14.01
N ALA A 752 12.94 28.28 13.11
CA ALA A 752 14.31 27.93 13.49
C ALA A 752 15.08 29.13 14.03
N ASN A 753 14.92 30.31 13.40
CA ASN A 753 15.53 31.56 13.87
C ASN A 753 15.00 31.97 15.26
N ALA A 754 13.69 31.85 15.49
CA ALA A 754 13.09 32.14 16.79
C ALA A 754 13.61 31.20 17.88
N LEU A 755 13.71 29.90 17.60
CA LEU A 755 14.27 28.91 18.54
C LEU A 755 15.74 29.18 18.85
N ARG A 756 16.54 29.57 17.85
CA ARG A 756 17.93 30.00 18.05
C ARG A 756 18.01 31.24 18.96
N GLY A 757 17.17 32.24 18.71
CA GLY A 757 17.10 33.44 19.56
C GLY A 757 16.73 33.10 21.00
N ALA A 758 15.78 32.18 21.20
CA ALA A 758 15.39 31.69 22.53
C ALA A 758 16.54 30.98 23.26
N ALA A 759 17.28 30.11 22.56
CA ALA A 759 18.42 29.40 23.13
C ALA A 759 19.56 30.37 23.51
N LEU A 760 19.87 31.35 22.65
CA LEU A 760 20.85 32.41 22.94
C LEU A 760 20.44 33.29 24.13
N ALA A 761 19.14 33.47 24.36
CA ALA A 761 18.59 34.15 25.52
C ALA A 761 18.58 33.28 26.80
N GLY A 762 19.12 32.06 26.76
CA GLY A 762 19.25 31.17 27.91
C GLY A 762 17.99 30.36 28.24
N LYS A 763 17.00 30.31 27.36
CA LYS A 763 15.80 29.46 27.53
C LYS A 763 16.15 27.98 27.26
N ASP A 764 15.50 27.05 27.95
CA ASP A 764 15.63 25.60 27.65
C ASP A 764 14.85 25.27 26.37
N VAL A 765 15.58 25.11 25.26
CA VAL A 765 14.99 24.78 23.95
C VAL A 765 15.32 23.34 23.59
N SER A 766 14.29 22.50 23.47
CA SER A 766 14.41 21.09 23.11
C SER A 766 13.61 20.75 21.85
N VAL A 767 14.24 20.09 20.87
CA VAL A 767 13.60 19.72 19.60
C VAL A 767 13.75 18.23 19.33
N VAL A 768 12.63 17.54 19.06
CA VAL A 768 12.63 16.15 18.60
C VAL A 768 12.59 16.11 17.08
N VAL A 769 13.59 15.48 16.45
CA VAL A 769 13.76 15.44 14.99
C VAL A 769 13.66 14.01 14.46
N GLU A 770 12.83 13.81 13.44
CA GLU A 770 12.71 12.52 12.73
C GLU A 770 13.71 12.43 11.57
N LEU A 771 14.73 11.59 11.71
CA LEU A 771 15.76 11.40 10.70
C LEU A 771 15.37 10.39 9.60
N LYS A 772 14.49 9.41 9.89
CA LYS A 772 14.02 8.40 8.92
C LYS A 772 12.86 8.91 8.05
N ALA A 773 12.72 10.22 7.89
CA ALA A 773 11.71 10.80 7.01
C ALA A 773 12.10 10.49 5.55
N ARG A 774 11.25 9.72 4.87
CA ARG A 774 11.54 9.19 3.53
C ARG A 774 11.85 10.33 2.56
N PHE A 775 12.98 10.22 1.87
CA PHE A 775 13.46 11.14 0.85
C PHE A 775 13.96 12.51 1.34
N ASP A 776 13.93 12.74 2.65
CA ASP A 776 14.37 13.98 3.29
C ASP A 776 15.56 13.76 4.24
N GLU A 777 16.13 12.55 4.26
CA GLU A 777 17.09 12.11 5.28
C GLU A 777 18.31 13.04 5.35
N ALA A 778 18.96 13.30 4.21
CA ALA A 778 20.13 14.16 4.14
C ALA A 778 19.86 15.59 4.64
N ARG A 779 18.70 16.15 4.30
CA ARG A 779 18.29 17.50 4.73
C ARG A 779 18.01 17.54 6.23
N ASN A 780 17.33 16.53 6.77
CA ASN A 780 17.03 16.45 8.20
C ASN A 780 18.30 16.29 9.04
N ILE A 781 19.30 15.54 8.55
CA ILE A 781 20.61 15.40 9.19
C ILE A 781 21.34 16.75 9.25
N ALA A 782 21.47 17.44 8.11
CA ALA A 782 22.15 18.74 8.05
C ALA A 782 21.50 19.78 8.97
N TRP A 783 20.17 19.77 9.04
CA TRP A 783 19.43 20.68 9.89
C TRP A 783 19.51 20.35 11.38
N ALA A 784 19.45 19.07 11.76
CA ALA A 784 19.66 18.63 13.15
C ALA A 784 21.03 19.12 13.67
N ARG A 785 22.09 18.98 12.86
CA ARG A 785 23.44 19.51 13.15
C ARG A 785 23.48 21.02 13.29
N SER A 786 22.65 21.75 12.53
CA SER A 786 22.59 23.21 12.63
C SER A 786 21.99 23.64 13.96
N LEU A 787 20.88 23.04 14.38
CA LEU A 787 20.23 23.36 15.66
C LEU A 787 21.13 23.05 16.85
N GLU A 788 21.83 21.90 16.85
CA GLU A 788 22.77 21.55 17.92
C GLU A 788 23.87 22.60 18.09
N ARG A 789 24.43 23.11 16.97
CA ARG A 789 25.44 24.17 16.98
C ARG A 789 24.92 25.48 17.55
N ASP A 790 23.63 25.73 17.44
CA ASP A 790 22.96 26.92 17.96
C ASP A 790 22.58 26.79 19.45
N GLY A 791 23.01 25.72 20.14
CA GLY A 791 22.78 25.51 21.57
C GLY A 791 21.41 24.90 21.90
N ILE A 792 20.67 24.44 20.88
CA ILE A 792 19.38 23.77 21.06
C ILE A 792 19.61 22.28 21.37
N HIS A 793 18.90 21.74 22.35
CA HIS A 793 18.94 20.32 22.66
C HIS A 793 18.16 19.52 21.61
N VAL A 794 18.88 18.88 20.68
CA VAL A 794 18.28 18.05 19.63
C VAL A 794 18.22 16.60 20.08
N VAL A 795 17.02 16.04 20.00
CA VAL A 795 16.77 14.62 20.24
C VAL A 795 16.41 13.97 18.92
N THR A 796 17.25 13.05 18.47
CA THR A 796 16.94 12.20 17.32
C THR A 796 15.96 11.12 17.80
N GLY A 797 14.86 10.92 17.07
CA GLY A 797 13.76 10.05 17.52
C GLY A 797 14.19 8.64 17.97
N LEU A 798 13.32 7.95 18.72
CA LEU A 798 13.59 6.61 19.25
C LEU A 798 14.05 5.64 18.14
N VAL A 799 15.14 4.89 18.39
CA VAL A 799 15.82 4.06 17.37
C VAL A 799 14.85 3.19 16.56
N SER A 800 13.83 2.59 17.19
CA SER A 800 12.88 1.68 16.54
C SER A 800 11.54 2.29 16.12
N LEU A 801 11.25 3.56 16.44
CA LEU A 801 9.94 4.19 16.20
C LEU A 801 10.07 5.54 15.50
N LYS A 802 9.24 5.77 14.48
CA LYS A 802 9.19 7.09 13.85
C LYS A 802 8.32 8.05 14.65
N THR A 803 8.84 9.22 15.00
CA THR A 803 8.08 10.30 15.64
C THR A 803 7.31 11.08 14.58
N HIS A 804 5.99 10.99 14.61
CA HIS A 804 5.10 11.66 13.65
C HIS A 804 4.06 12.56 14.34
N ALA A 805 4.08 12.65 15.66
CA ALA A 805 3.32 13.63 16.43
C ALA A 805 3.76 15.07 16.09
N LYS A 806 2.82 16.02 16.13
CA LYS A 806 3.09 17.45 16.00
C LYS A 806 2.62 18.17 17.24
N LEU A 807 3.59 18.39 18.11
CA LEU A 807 3.43 18.96 19.43
C LEU A 807 4.36 20.15 19.61
N ALA A 808 3.86 21.19 20.26
CA ALA A 808 4.66 22.25 20.84
C ALA A 808 4.24 22.44 22.30
N LEU A 809 5.19 22.78 23.15
CA LEU A 809 4.95 23.11 24.55
C LEU A 809 5.80 24.29 24.95
N ILE A 810 5.16 25.29 25.56
CA ILE A 810 5.80 26.48 26.09
C ILE A 810 5.54 26.50 27.60
N VAL A 811 6.61 26.65 28.37
CA VAL A 811 6.55 26.72 29.83
C VAL A 811 6.93 28.13 30.25
N ARG A 812 5.96 28.85 30.81
CA ARG A 812 6.11 30.23 31.26
C ARG A 812 6.07 30.30 32.78
N ARG A 813 6.92 31.12 33.38
CA ARG A 813 6.91 31.44 34.81
C ARG A 813 6.59 32.92 34.98
N THR A 814 5.43 33.23 35.55
CA THR A 814 4.99 34.59 35.82
C THR A 814 5.76 35.21 36.98
N ALA A 815 5.69 36.54 37.13
CA ALA A 815 6.41 37.29 38.18
C ALA A 815 6.03 36.86 39.61
N ASP A 816 4.82 36.36 39.82
CA ASP A 816 4.34 35.78 41.09
C ASP A 816 4.78 34.32 41.32
N GLY A 817 5.60 33.76 40.41
CA GLY A 817 6.18 32.43 40.51
C GLY A 817 5.30 31.29 39.98
N ARG A 818 4.08 31.58 39.48
CA ARG A 818 3.20 30.55 38.92
C ARG A 818 3.72 30.03 37.59
N VAL A 819 3.56 28.73 37.36
CA VAL A 819 3.94 28.08 36.10
C VAL A 819 2.72 27.89 35.22
N HIS A 820 2.75 28.51 34.05
CA HIS A 820 1.76 28.37 33.00
C HIS A 820 2.33 27.51 31.88
N ARG A 821 1.49 26.67 31.28
CA ARG A 821 1.86 25.81 30.16
C ARG A 821 0.91 26.08 29.02
N HIS A 822 1.45 26.33 27.84
CA HIS A 822 0.68 26.47 26.61
C HIS A 822 1.13 25.37 25.66
N ALA A 823 0.20 24.60 25.13
CA ALA A 823 0.48 23.51 24.22
C ALA A 823 -0.19 23.74 22.86
N HIS A 824 0.45 23.20 21.82
CA HIS A 824 -0.14 23.03 20.51
C HIS A 824 -0.17 21.54 20.15
N VAL A 825 -1.31 21.05 19.66
CA VAL A 825 -1.47 19.70 19.09
C VAL A 825 -2.03 19.82 17.68
N GLY A 826 -1.27 19.38 16.68
CA GLY A 826 -1.65 19.50 15.27
C GLY A 826 -1.77 18.18 14.51
N SER A 827 -2.50 18.21 13.40
CA SER A 827 -2.49 17.13 12.39
C SER A 827 -1.36 17.28 11.36
N GLY A 828 -0.93 18.53 11.11
CA GLY A 828 0.04 18.93 10.07
C GLY A 828 1.44 19.18 10.60
N ASN A 829 2.44 19.15 9.70
CA ASN A 829 3.82 19.52 10.02
C ASN A 829 3.95 21.04 10.22
N TYR A 830 4.98 21.46 10.96
CA TYR A 830 5.32 22.87 11.14
C TYR A 830 6.14 23.42 9.97
N ASN A 831 5.53 23.43 8.78
CA ASN A 831 6.14 23.92 7.56
C ASN A 831 5.16 24.86 6.82
N PRO A 832 5.54 26.15 6.63
CA PRO A 832 4.67 27.16 6.04
C PRO A 832 4.28 26.83 4.59
N ASP A 833 5.20 26.26 3.79
CA ASP A 833 4.93 25.89 2.40
C ASP A 833 3.82 24.85 2.31
N THR A 834 3.88 23.83 3.19
CA THR A 834 2.82 22.81 3.24
C THR A 834 1.53 23.34 3.84
N ALA A 835 1.60 24.27 4.80
CA ALA A 835 0.41 24.86 5.43
C ALA A 835 -0.46 25.66 4.45
N LEU A 836 0.09 26.09 3.30
CA LEU A 836 -0.67 26.75 2.22
C LEU A 836 -1.43 25.77 1.31
N ALA A 837 -1.03 24.50 1.29
CA ALA A 837 -1.55 23.50 0.37
C ALA A 837 -2.30 22.35 1.06
N TYR A 838 -2.09 22.14 2.36
CA TYR A 838 -2.62 21.01 3.13
C TYR A 838 -3.71 21.51 4.08
N THR A 839 -4.87 20.83 4.10
CA THR A 839 -5.90 21.14 5.10
C THR A 839 -5.51 20.50 6.43
N ASP A 840 -5.23 21.30 7.45
CA ASP A 840 -4.76 20.81 8.74
C ASP A 840 -5.49 21.50 9.89
N VAL A 841 -5.71 20.77 10.99
CA VAL A 841 -6.29 21.31 12.21
C VAL A 841 -5.26 21.35 13.32
N GLY A 842 -5.26 22.43 14.09
CA GLY A 842 -4.38 22.66 15.23
C GLY A 842 -5.14 23.18 16.43
N LEU A 843 -4.92 22.60 17.61
CA LEU A 843 -5.47 23.07 18.87
C LEU A 843 -4.36 23.73 19.68
N PHE A 844 -4.56 25.01 19.99
CA PHE A 844 -3.79 25.73 21.00
C PHE A 844 -4.56 25.75 22.31
N THR A 845 -3.92 25.38 23.41
CA THR A 845 -4.60 25.23 24.71
C THR A 845 -3.69 25.53 25.89
N ALA A 846 -4.28 26.12 26.94
CA ALA A 846 -3.70 26.22 28.28
C ALA A 846 -4.31 25.21 29.27
N ASP A 847 -5.17 24.30 28.80
CA ASP A 847 -5.90 23.35 29.64
C ASP A 847 -4.91 22.43 30.39
N PRO A 848 -4.92 22.43 31.73
CA PRO A 848 -4.04 21.58 32.54
C PRO A 848 -4.12 20.09 32.21
N ARG A 849 -5.28 19.61 31.74
CA ARG A 849 -5.52 18.21 31.36
C ARG A 849 -4.67 17.80 30.18
N ILE A 850 -4.55 18.67 29.17
CA ILE A 850 -3.79 18.41 27.94
C ILE A 850 -2.33 18.78 28.13
N THR A 851 -2.04 19.95 28.70
CA THR A 851 -0.68 20.48 28.84
C THR A 851 0.18 19.62 29.77
N ALA A 852 -0.39 19.01 30.80
CA ALA A 852 0.32 18.05 31.66
C ALA A 852 0.71 16.77 30.91
N ASP A 853 -0.20 16.21 30.10
CA ASP A 853 0.06 15.01 29.31
C ASP A 853 1.10 15.29 28.19
N VAL A 854 1.02 16.44 27.51
CA VAL A 854 2.02 16.86 26.50
C VAL A 854 3.41 17.00 27.14
N HIS A 855 3.50 17.61 28.31
CA HIS A 855 4.76 17.75 29.04
C HIS A 855 5.34 16.39 29.45
N ALA A 856 4.53 15.52 30.04
CA ALA A 856 4.96 14.16 30.40
C ALA A 856 5.48 13.39 29.18
N LEU A 857 4.81 13.52 28.03
CA LEU A 857 5.25 12.90 26.78
C LEU A 857 6.59 13.45 26.29
N PHE A 858 6.80 14.78 26.33
CA PHE A 858 8.10 15.35 25.96
C PHE A 858 9.22 14.84 26.86
N ASN A 859 8.99 14.73 28.17
CA ASN A 859 10.00 14.22 29.10
C ASN A 859 10.39 12.77 28.79
N GLU A 860 9.46 11.94 28.34
CA GLU A 860 9.76 10.58 27.86
C GLU A 860 10.52 10.60 26.55
N LEU A 861 10.09 11.43 25.58
CA LEU A 861 10.77 11.54 24.28
C LEU A 861 12.20 12.04 24.41
N THR A 862 12.47 12.94 25.36
CA THR A 862 13.82 13.51 25.58
C THR A 862 14.64 12.73 26.60
N GLY A 863 14.01 12.01 27.52
CA GLY A 863 14.66 11.39 28.69
C GLY A 863 14.68 9.87 28.73
N SER A 864 14.07 9.17 27.75
CA SER A 864 13.95 7.71 27.73
C SER A 864 14.37 7.12 26.38
N SER A 865 15.09 6.01 26.39
CA SER A 865 15.41 5.22 25.18
C SER A 865 14.28 4.26 24.76
N HIS A 866 13.14 4.28 25.47
CA HIS A 866 12.02 3.36 25.25
C HIS A 866 10.77 4.07 24.74
N ALA A 867 9.86 3.30 24.14
CA ALA A 867 8.53 3.81 23.75
C ALA A 867 7.82 4.49 24.94
N PRO A 868 7.07 5.59 24.74
CA PRO A 868 6.48 6.36 25.83
C PRO A 868 5.55 5.50 26.69
N ARG A 869 5.90 5.25 27.95
CA ARG A 869 5.07 4.46 28.89
C ARG A 869 4.14 5.25 29.86
N PRO A 870 3.92 6.58 29.76
CA PRO A 870 3.16 7.25 30.80
C PRO A 870 1.71 6.76 30.79
N GLN A 871 1.11 6.65 31.99
CA GLN A 871 -0.34 6.61 32.15
C GLN A 871 -0.90 8.01 31.84
N LEU A 872 -0.78 8.44 30.58
CA LEU A 872 -1.40 9.67 30.10
C LEU A 872 -2.91 9.53 30.27
N ARG A 873 -3.55 10.54 30.85
CA ARG A 873 -4.96 10.44 31.23
C ARG A 873 -5.85 10.74 30.04
N HIS A 874 -5.54 11.79 29.29
CA HIS A 874 -6.41 12.34 28.25
C HIS A 874 -5.87 12.08 26.84
N LEU A 875 -4.56 12.24 26.62
CA LEU A 875 -3.97 11.99 25.29
C LEU A 875 -4.04 10.51 24.90
N LEU A 876 -4.36 10.27 23.63
CA LEU A 876 -4.27 8.98 22.96
C LEU A 876 -2.90 8.94 22.26
N VAL A 877 -2.01 8.04 22.69
CA VAL A 877 -0.63 8.01 22.19
C VAL A 877 -0.28 6.64 21.62
N ALA A 878 0.21 6.61 20.37
CA ALA A 878 0.76 5.41 19.77
C ALA A 878 2.26 5.27 20.12
N PRO A 879 2.80 4.04 20.19
CA PRO A 879 2.13 2.76 19.99
C PRO A 879 1.45 2.22 21.27
N THR A 880 1.34 3.00 22.34
CA THR A 880 1.04 2.49 23.68
C THR A 880 -0.45 2.39 24.01
N THR A 881 -1.20 3.48 23.95
CA THR A 881 -2.62 3.52 24.37
C THR A 881 -3.60 3.78 23.24
N LEU A 882 -3.15 4.38 22.13
CA LEU A 882 -4.03 4.91 21.09
C LEU A 882 -4.93 3.83 20.47
N LEU A 883 -4.38 2.68 20.05
CA LEU A 883 -5.19 1.60 19.47
C LEU A 883 -6.24 1.08 20.45
N GLN A 884 -5.82 0.74 21.67
CA GLN A 884 -6.72 0.17 22.67
C GLN A 884 -7.87 1.13 23.01
N ARG A 885 -7.57 2.41 23.21
CA ARG A 885 -8.57 3.41 23.54
C ARG A 885 -9.47 3.74 22.35
N LEU A 886 -8.95 3.78 21.12
CA LEU A 886 -9.76 3.91 19.92
C LEU A 886 -10.78 2.76 19.81
N LEU A 887 -10.34 1.52 20.03
CA LEU A 887 -11.23 0.36 20.03
C LEU A 887 -12.28 0.45 21.14
N ALA A 888 -11.92 0.96 22.32
CA ALA A 888 -12.87 1.18 23.41
C ALA A 888 -13.92 2.25 23.07
N LEU A 889 -13.54 3.33 22.38
CA LEU A 889 -14.49 4.34 21.89
C LEU A 889 -15.48 3.75 20.88
N ILE A 890 -15.02 2.91 19.95
CA ILE A 890 -15.88 2.22 18.98
C ILE A 890 -16.81 1.20 19.67
N GLU A 891 -16.29 0.42 20.62
CA GLU A 891 -17.10 -0.54 21.38
C GLU A 891 -18.17 0.18 22.22
N ARG A 892 -17.84 1.35 22.80
CA ARG A 892 -18.82 2.17 23.51
C ARG A 892 -19.99 2.55 22.60
N GLU A 893 -19.74 3.05 21.40
CA GLU A 893 -20.83 3.36 20.45
C GLU A 893 -21.65 2.09 20.09
N THR A 894 -20.97 0.95 19.97
CA THR A 894 -21.60 -0.35 19.72
C THR A 894 -22.56 -0.73 20.85
N GLU A 895 -22.15 -0.53 22.12
CA GLU A 895 -23.00 -0.75 23.30
C GLU A 895 -24.17 0.24 23.38
N GLN A 896 -23.95 1.50 23.01
CA GLN A 896 -25.00 2.52 22.94
C GLN A 896 -26.09 2.13 21.93
N ALA A 897 -25.70 1.70 20.73
CA ALA A 897 -26.63 1.26 19.69
C ALA A 897 -27.42 0.02 20.12
N ARG A 898 -26.76 -0.98 20.73
CA ARG A 898 -27.43 -2.16 21.30
C ARG A 898 -28.44 -1.81 22.38
N ALA A 899 -28.19 -0.75 23.14
CA ALA A 899 -29.10 -0.22 24.14
C ALA A 899 -30.20 0.70 23.56
N GLY A 900 -30.29 0.85 22.23
CA GLY A 900 -31.27 1.71 21.56
C GLY A 900 -31.01 3.22 21.72
N ARG A 901 -29.81 3.60 22.18
CA ARG A 901 -29.41 5.01 22.33
C ARG A 901 -28.77 5.54 21.05
N PRO A 902 -28.78 6.87 20.81
CA PRO A 902 -28.09 7.47 19.67
C PRO A 902 -26.60 7.08 19.66
N ALA A 903 -26.15 6.52 18.55
CA ALA A 903 -24.77 6.08 18.37
C ALA A 903 -24.32 6.40 16.95
N HIS A 904 -23.22 7.14 16.84
CA HIS A 904 -22.73 7.65 15.56
C HIS A 904 -21.22 7.82 15.61
N ILE A 905 -20.54 7.34 14.58
CA ILE A 905 -19.11 7.52 14.41
C ILE A 905 -18.90 8.36 13.15
N ARG A 906 -18.20 9.49 13.29
CA ARG A 906 -17.69 10.26 12.16
C ARG A 906 -16.18 10.35 12.23
N ALA A 907 -15.49 10.19 11.12
CA ALA A 907 -14.05 10.44 11.10
C ALA A 907 -13.55 10.99 9.76
N LYS A 908 -12.61 11.93 9.84
CA LYS A 908 -11.81 12.40 8.71
C LYS A 908 -10.40 11.81 8.86
N LEU A 909 -9.91 11.15 7.81
CA LEU A 909 -8.63 10.44 7.77
C LEU A 909 -7.97 10.62 6.42
N ASN A 910 -6.63 10.52 6.37
CA ASN A 910 -5.95 10.38 5.09
C ASN A 910 -6.03 8.94 4.57
N ALA A 911 -6.04 7.96 5.47
CA ALA A 911 -6.11 6.55 5.12
C ALA A 911 -6.70 5.69 6.25
N LEU A 912 -7.38 4.61 5.85
CA LEU A 912 -7.93 3.57 6.73
C LEU A 912 -7.49 2.20 6.20
N SER A 913 -6.64 1.50 6.94
CA SER A 913 -6.15 0.16 6.54
C SER A 913 -5.91 -0.81 7.70
N ASP A 914 -6.29 -0.42 8.92
CA ASP A 914 -6.08 -1.29 10.07
C ASP A 914 -7.21 -2.31 10.22
N SER A 915 -6.89 -3.60 10.06
CA SER A 915 -7.88 -4.68 10.14
C SER A 915 -8.59 -4.76 11.49
N THR A 916 -7.90 -4.50 12.59
CA THR A 916 -8.50 -4.52 13.94
C THR A 916 -9.52 -3.40 14.10
N VAL A 917 -9.21 -2.19 13.63
CA VAL A 917 -10.16 -1.05 13.64
C VAL A 917 -11.32 -1.32 12.70
N ILE A 918 -11.07 -1.80 11.48
CA ILE A 918 -12.11 -2.11 10.49
C ILE A 918 -13.08 -3.17 11.02
N GLN A 919 -12.60 -4.24 11.66
CA GLN A 919 -13.46 -5.24 12.30
C GLN A 919 -14.32 -4.64 13.41
N ALA A 920 -13.78 -3.71 14.21
CA ALA A 920 -14.57 -3.00 15.21
C ALA A 920 -15.66 -2.13 14.56
N LEU A 921 -15.37 -1.46 13.44
CA LEU A 921 -16.37 -0.70 12.69
C LEU A 921 -17.46 -1.60 12.08
N TYR A 922 -17.10 -2.78 11.57
CA TYR A 922 -18.08 -3.77 11.10
C TYR A 922 -19.00 -4.26 12.24
N ARG A 923 -18.44 -4.53 13.43
CA ARG A 923 -19.24 -4.87 14.62
C ARG A 923 -20.17 -3.72 15.03
N ALA A 924 -19.68 -2.48 14.99
CA ALA A 924 -20.50 -1.30 15.26
C ALA A 924 -21.65 -1.17 14.24
N SER A 925 -21.37 -1.36 12.95
CA SER A 925 -22.37 -1.32 11.89
C SER A 925 -23.47 -2.37 12.10
N GLN A 926 -23.08 -3.62 12.39
CA GLN A 926 -24.02 -4.71 12.70
C GLN A 926 -24.87 -4.45 13.95
N ALA A 927 -24.34 -3.69 14.92
CA ALA A 927 -25.07 -3.29 16.12
C ALA A 927 -26.04 -2.11 15.90
N GLY A 928 -26.03 -1.49 14.72
CA GLY A 928 -26.92 -0.38 14.36
C GLY A 928 -26.25 1.00 14.35
N VAL A 929 -24.96 1.11 14.67
CA VAL A 929 -24.20 2.37 14.65
C VAL A 929 -24.11 2.89 13.22
N ALA A 930 -24.45 4.17 13.00
CA ALA A 930 -24.15 4.84 11.75
C ALA A 930 -22.66 5.24 11.73
N VAL A 931 -21.97 5.00 10.62
CA VAL A 931 -20.53 5.30 10.49
C VAL A 931 -20.29 6.06 9.19
N ASP A 932 -19.87 7.31 9.30
CA ASP A 932 -19.59 8.20 8.16
C ASP A 932 -18.11 8.60 8.15
N LEU A 933 -17.40 8.25 7.08
CA LEU A 933 -15.95 8.44 6.99
C LEU A 933 -15.59 9.32 5.79
N VAL A 934 -14.76 10.32 6.02
CA VAL A 934 -14.06 11.07 4.97
C VAL A 934 -12.65 10.51 4.86
N VAL A 935 -12.37 9.72 3.82
CA VAL A 935 -11.06 9.09 3.58
C VAL A 935 -10.55 9.47 2.20
N ARG A 936 -9.53 10.33 2.12
CA ARG A 936 -9.03 10.79 0.81
C ARG A 936 -8.26 9.73 0.04
N GLY A 937 -7.40 8.97 0.74
CA GLY A 937 -6.39 8.08 0.15
C GLY A 937 -6.79 6.62 0.28
N ILE A 938 -5.84 5.80 0.74
CA ILE A 938 -6.02 4.34 0.86
C ILE A 938 -7.13 4.03 1.87
N CYS A 939 -8.11 3.24 1.44
CA CYS A 939 -9.17 2.69 2.28
C CYS A 939 -9.34 1.18 1.96
N THR A 940 -8.98 0.31 2.91
CA THR A 940 -9.19 -1.14 2.75
C THR A 940 -10.52 -1.61 3.33
N LEU A 941 -11.30 -0.71 3.95
CA LEU A 941 -12.65 -1.01 4.40
C LEU A 941 -13.58 -1.15 3.19
N ARG A 942 -14.44 -2.17 3.20
CA ARG A 942 -15.47 -2.41 2.19
C ARG A 942 -16.83 -1.90 2.69
N PRO A 943 -17.30 -0.71 2.27
CA PRO A 943 -18.57 -0.15 2.75
C PRO A 943 -19.78 -0.76 2.04
N GLY A 944 -20.98 -0.62 2.63
CA GLY A 944 -22.26 -0.91 1.98
C GLY A 944 -22.58 -2.39 1.74
N VAL A 945 -21.88 -3.32 2.39
CA VAL A 945 -22.17 -4.76 2.27
C VAL A 945 -23.32 -5.14 3.23
N PRO A 946 -24.45 -5.67 2.72
CA PRO A 946 -25.58 -6.09 3.54
C PRO A 946 -25.18 -7.07 4.65
N GLY A 947 -25.61 -6.78 5.88
CA GLY A 947 -25.29 -7.60 7.07
C GLY A 947 -23.83 -7.53 7.55
N LEU A 948 -22.98 -6.66 6.99
CA LEU A 948 -21.61 -6.42 7.46
C LEU A 948 -21.29 -4.92 7.65
N SER A 949 -21.55 -4.12 6.62
CA SER A 949 -21.15 -2.71 6.54
C SER A 949 -22.21 -1.81 5.91
N GLU A 950 -23.48 -2.23 5.94
CA GLU A 950 -24.62 -1.50 5.35
C GLU A 950 -24.84 -0.10 5.95
N ARG A 951 -24.36 0.14 7.17
CA ARG A 951 -24.41 1.45 7.85
C ARG A 951 -23.09 2.23 7.79
N ILE A 952 -22.14 1.76 6.98
CA ILE A 952 -20.85 2.45 6.80
C ILE A 952 -20.86 3.14 5.43
N ARG A 953 -20.71 4.46 5.46
CA ARG A 953 -20.55 5.31 4.29
C ARG A 953 -19.13 5.89 4.29
N VAL A 954 -18.45 5.77 3.16
CA VAL A 954 -17.10 6.33 2.97
C VAL A 954 -17.13 7.28 1.79
N VAL A 955 -16.87 8.56 2.05
CA VAL A 955 -16.67 9.57 1.01
C VAL A 955 -15.21 9.97 0.94
N SER A 956 -14.85 10.57 -0.17
CA SER A 956 -13.50 11.01 -0.43
C SER A 956 -13.54 12.35 -1.16
N ILE A 957 -12.66 13.26 -0.76
CA ILE A 957 -12.65 14.64 -1.26
C ILE A 957 -11.24 14.95 -1.75
N LEU A 958 -11.18 15.48 -2.96
CA LEU A 958 -9.99 15.98 -3.62
C LEU A 958 -10.34 17.30 -4.29
N GLY A 959 -9.42 18.26 -4.24
CA GLY A 959 -9.64 19.59 -4.82
C GLY A 959 -8.39 20.45 -4.71
N ARG A 960 -8.59 21.77 -4.63
CA ARG A 960 -7.50 22.76 -4.52
C ARG A 960 -6.51 22.44 -3.41
N PHE A 961 -7.02 22.07 -2.23
CA PHE A 961 -6.21 21.74 -1.07
C PHE A 961 -6.12 20.22 -0.92
N LEU A 962 -4.96 19.78 -0.42
CA LEU A 962 -4.73 18.39 -0.07
C LEU A 962 -5.37 18.13 1.30
N GLU A 963 -6.44 17.35 1.32
CA GLU A 963 -7.06 17.00 2.60
C GLU A 963 -6.02 16.35 3.52
N HIS A 964 -5.80 16.85 4.74
CA HIS A 964 -4.74 16.28 5.59
C HIS A 964 -5.13 16.15 7.08
N ALA A 965 -6.14 16.89 7.53
CA ALA A 965 -6.63 16.86 8.89
C ALA A 965 -7.15 15.47 9.28
N ARG A 966 -6.92 15.09 10.54
CA ARG A 966 -7.57 13.94 11.16
C ARG A 966 -8.45 14.39 12.30
N ILE A 967 -9.73 14.05 12.20
CA ILE A 967 -10.77 14.43 13.15
C ILE A 967 -11.55 13.16 13.47
N TYR A 968 -11.73 12.84 14.76
CA TYR A 968 -12.60 11.73 15.19
C TYR A 968 -13.77 12.30 15.97
N HIS A 969 -14.94 11.73 15.76
CA HIS A 969 -16.17 12.07 16.45
C HIS A 969 -16.94 10.81 16.86
N PHE A 970 -17.41 10.80 18.09
CA PHE A 970 -18.23 9.74 18.68
C PHE A 970 -19.47 10.36 19.34
N GLY A 971 -20.66 9.84 19.04
CA GLY A 971 -21.93 10.41 19.49
C GLY A 971 -22.23 10.22 20.98
N HIS A 972 -21.70 9.17 21.60
CA HIS A 972 -21.75 8.91 23.05
C HIS A 972 -23.13 9.10 23.70
N GLY A 973 -24.21 8.64 23.04
CA GLY A 973 -25.56 8.78 23.59
C GLY A 973 -26.06 10.24 23.72
N GLY A 974 -25.43 11.18 23.00
CA GLY A 974 -25.76 12.61 22.99
C GLY A 974 -24.67 13.50 23.61
N GLU A 975 -23.71 12.93 24.35
CA GLU A 975 -22.57 13.68 24.91
C GLU A 975 -21.36 13.66 23.95
N GLU A 976 -21.50 14.30 22.81
CA GLU A 976 -20.53 14.20 21.70
C GLU A 976 -19.08 14.50 22.10
N GLU A 977 -18.17 13.64 21.64
CA GLU A 977 -16.73 13.77 21.85
C GLU A 977 -16.00 13.97 20.53
N TYR A 978 -15.06 14.92 20.51
CA TYR A 978 -14.24 15.26 19.34
C TYR A 978 -12.76 15.12 19.67
N TYR A 979 -12.00 14.62 18.69
CA TYR A 979 -10.57 14.42 18.80
C TYR A 979 -9.86 14.91 17.54
N ILE A 980 -8.65 15.44 17.71
CA ILE A 980 -7.76 15.78 16.59
C ILE A 980 -6.34 15.27 16.84
N GLY A 981 -5.57 15.06 15.77
CA GLY A 981 -4.16 14.72 15.92
C GLY A 981 -3.51 14.18 14.67
N SER A 982 -2.40 13.45 14.86
CA SER A 982 -1.50 13.07 13.77
C SER A 982 -1.76 11.68 13.18
N ALA A 983 -2.54 10.84 13.87
CA ALA A 983 -2.71 9.44 13.50
C ALA A 983 -3.77 9.24 12.40
N ASP A 984 -3.43 8.43 11.40
CA ASP A 984 -4.41 7.73 10.57
C ASP A 984 -4.74 6.37 11.18
N TRP A 985 -5.84 5.74 10.75
CA TRP A 985 -6.20 4.38 11.18
C TRP A 985 -5.48 3.34 10.32
N ARG A 986 -4.15 3.29 10.44
CA ARG A 986 -3.28 2.32 9.76
C ARG A 986 -2.38 1.56 10.73
N PRO A 987 -1.98 0.31 10.41
CA PRO A 987 -1.13 -0.49 11.29
C PRO A 987 0.13 0.24 11.75
N ARG A 988 0.83 0.92 10.83
CA ARG A 988 2.06 1.67 11.12
C ARG A 988 1.83 2.86 12.06
N ASN A 989 0.72 3.58 11.92
CA ASN A 989 0.42 4.75 12.74
C ASN A 989 -0.02 4.33 14.14
N LEU A 990 -0.77 3.23 14.26
CA LEU A 990 -1.30 2.74 15.52
C LEU A 990 -0.27 1.94 16.36
N ARG A 991 0.72 1.30 15.71
CA ARG A 991 1.65 0.35 16.38
C ARG A 991 3.14 0.60 16.17
N ARG A 992 3.56 1.37 15.16
CA ARG A 992 5.00 1.52 14.78
C ARG A 992 5.49 2.97 14.73
N ARG A 993 4.69 3.91 15.22
CA ARG A 993 5.00 5.34 15.26
C ARG A 993 4.60 5.94 16.58
N VAL A 994 5.28 7.02 16.96
CA VAL A 994 4.78 7.93 17.99
C VAL A 994 3.80 8.90 17.33
N GLU A 995 2.52 8.66 17.57
CA GLU A 995 1.41 9.52 17.13
C GLU A 995 0.65 10.01 18.35
N VAL A 996 0.03 11.19 18.24
CA VAL A 996 -0.73 11.79 19.34
C VAL A 996 -2.07 12.27 18.82
N VAL A 997 -3.12 11.93 19.56
CA VAL A 997 -4.48 12.43 19.35
C VAL A 997 -4.99 13.00 20.68
N ALA A 998 -5.50 14.22 20.64
CA ALA A 998 -5.99 14.95 21.80
C ALA A 998 -7.52 15.09 21.75
N PRO A 999 -8.23 14.92 22.89
CA PRO A 999 -9.62 15.33 22.98
C PRO A 999 -9.74 16.85 22.93
N VAL A 1000 -10.81 17.34 22.32
CA VAL A 1000 -11.14 18.77 22.24
C VAL A 1000 -12.27 19.05 23.22
N PHE A 1001 -12.04 19.92 24.21
CA PHE A 1001 -13.04 20.24 25.24
C PHE A 1001 -13.79 21.53 24.96
N ASP A 1002 -13.13 22.53 24.37
CA ASP A 1002 -13.76 23.82 24.09
C ASP A 1002 -14.99 23.70 23.16
N PRO A 1003 -16.16 24.22 23.57
CA PRO A 1003 -17.39 24.11 22.77
C PRO A 1003 -17.31 24.78 21.39
N THR A 1004 -16.53 25.86 21.24
CA THR A 1004 -16.39 26.57 19.96
C THR A 1004 -15.50 25.81 18.99
N ALA A 1005 -14.43 25.21 19.49
CA ALA A 1005 -13.60 24.28 18.75
C ALA A 1005 -14.41 23.06 18.29
N ARG A 1006 -15.21 22.44 19.19
CA ARG A 1006 -16.10 21.31 18.85
C ARG A 1006 -17.09 21.65 17.73
N ARG A 1007 -17.79 22.79 17.83
CA ARG A 1007 -18.70 23.26 16.77
C ARG A 1007 -18.00 23.47 15.42
N THR A 1008 -16.74 23.90 15.45
CA THR A 1008 -15.95 24.07 14.22
C THR A 1008 -15.63 22.72 13.57
N LEU A 1009 -15.21 21.73 14.37
CA LEU A 1009 -14.93 20.37 13.90
C LEU A 1009 -16.19 19.68 13.36
N ASP A 1010 -17.31 19.83 14.06
CA ASP A 1010 -18.61 19.33 13.61
C ASP A 1010 -19.00 19.91 12.24
N ARG A 1011 -18.86 21.23 12.07
CA ARG A 1011 -19.14 21.90 10.80
C ARG A 1011 -18.25 21.37 9.68
N ILE A 1012 -16.95 21.19 9.93
CA ILE A 1012 -16.01 20.62 8.95
C ILE A 1012 -16.48 19.23 8.51
N LEU A 1013 -16.71 18.32 9.46
CA LEU A 1013 -17.16 16.96 9.16
C LEU A 1013 -18.49 16.96 8.40
N THR A 1014 -19.46 17.75 8.84
CA THR A 1014 -20.79 17.81 8.23
C THR A 1014 -20.76 18.37 6.80
N GLN A 1015 -19.96 19.40 6.56
CA GLN A 1015 -19.83 19.98 5.21
C GLN A 1015 -19.13 19.01 4.25
N GLU A 1016 -18.08 18.37 4.70
CA GLU A 1016 -17.32 17.42 3.89
C GLU A 1016 -18.11 16.14 3.58
N LEU A 1017 -18.83 15.59 4.55
CA LEU A 1017 -19.66 14.40 4.33
C LEU A 1017 -20.81 14.64 3.34
N ASN A 1018 -21.22 15.88 3.16
CA ASN A 1018 -22.36 16.27 2.32
C ASN A 1018 -21.97 17.10 1.09
N THR A 1019 -20.66 17.24 0.80
CA THR A 1019 -20.23 18.03 -0.36
C THR A 1019 -20.62 17.33 -1.67
N PRO A 1020 -21.21 18.03 -2.64
CA PRO A 1020 -21.59 17.45 -3.94
C PRO A 1020 -20.37 17.06 -4.79
N THR A 1021 -19.19 17.56 -4.46
CA THR A 1021 -17.95 17.21 -5.16
C THR A 1021 -17.28 15.96 -4.58
N ALA A 1022 -17.86 15.31 -3.56
CA ALA A 1022 -17.28 14.11 -2.97
C ALA A 1022 -17.52 12.87 -3.84
N TRP A 1023 -16.53 11.99 -3.82
CA TRP A 1023 -16.63 10.65 -4.38
C TRP A 1023 -17.06 9.66 -3.30
N LEU A 1024 -18.07 8.85 -3.58
CA LEU A 1024 -18.55 7.78 -2.73
C LEU A 1024 -17.82 6.47 -3.07
N LEU A 1025 -17.14 5.88 -2.08
CA LEU A 1025 -16.51 4.57 -2.21
C LEU A 1025 -17.61 3.50 -2.27
N ARG A 1026 -17.52 2.63 -3.28
CA ARG A 1026 -18.44 1.51 -3.52
C ARG A 1026 -17.88 0.20 -2.95
N PRO A 1027 -18.74 -0.82 -2.74
CA PRO A 1027 -18.30 -2.09 -2.19
C PRO A 1027 -17.28 -2.83 -3.07
N ASP A 1028 -17.14 -2.50 -4.34
CA ASP A 1028 -16.17 -3.09 -5.28
C ASP A 1028 -14.78 -2.44 -5.21
N GLY A 1029 -14.65 -1.31 -4.50
CA GLY A 1029 -13.43 -0.50 -4.42
C GLY A 1029 -13.38 0.70 -5.36
N GLY A 1030 -14.34 0.80 -6.30
CA GLY A 1030 -14.48 1.94 -7.19
C GLY A 1030 -15.12 3.14 -6.52
N TYR A 1031 -15.07 4.29 -7.19
CA TYR A 1031 -15.63 5.55 -6.69
C TYR A 1031 -16.63 6.13 -7.69
N ASP A 1032 -17.80 6.54 -7.20
CA ASP A 1032 -18.77 7.31 -7.98
C ASP A 1032 -18.81 8.75 -7.45
N ARG A 1033 -18.93 9.75 -8.33
CA ARG A 1033 -19.25 11.12 -7.88
C ARG A 1033 -20.69 11.13 -7.34
N LEU A 1034 -20.90 11.78 -6.19
CA LEU A 1034 -22.25 12.12 -5.73
C LEU A 1034 -22.84 13.10 -6.75
N GLN A 1035 -23.71 12.65 -7.66
CA GLN A 1035 -24.44 13.57 -8.52
C GLN A 1035 -25.29 14.47 -7.63
N GLY A 1036 -25.15 15.78 -7.82
CA GLY A 1036 -26.03 16.80 -7.23
C GLY A 1036 -27.40 16.78 -7.87
#